data_AF-A0A0A9CM28-F1
#
_entry.id   AF-A0A0A9CM28-F1
#
_cell.length_a   1.000
_cell.length_b   1.000
_cell.length_c   1.000
_cell.angle_alpha   90.00
_cell.angle_beta   90.00
_cell.angle_gamma   90.00
#
_symmetry.space_group_name_H-M   'P 1'
#
loop_
_entity.id
_entity.type
_entity.pdbx_description
1 polymer ?
#
loop_
_entity_poly.entity_id
_entity_poly.type
_entity_poly.pdbx_seq_one_letter_code
_entity_poly.pdbx_strand_id
1 'polypeptide(L)'
;MCIDYRALNAKTIKDKFPIPVVEELLDELRGARYFTKLDLRSRYHQVRMFVDDVEKTVFRMHQGLFEFLVMPFGLTNAPATFQALMNSVLQPYLRHFVLVFFDDILIYSSSWSEHLQHVRLVFQVLLDNELFLKKSKCSFGETSVSYLGHVISEKGVAMDEEKVKAVLSWPLPHSVRAVRGFLGLAGYYRRFIKDYGVIAAPLTKLLKKESFLWSQEAESAFCALQHALTSASVLQLPDFSLPFIVECDASGSGFGAVLHQGVGPVAFFSRPVAARHTKLAAYERELIGLVQAVKHWRHYLWGHEFVVRTDHHSLKFLLDQRLTTIPQHQWASKLLGFDFRVEYRPGALNTVADALSRRDADDMISAMALSAPSFTFFDELRATTAADDSLTSARTKAAAGEEGWAVVDGLLTKDGKVFVPQSSGLIDAVLTLAHGLGHEGVQKTLHRLRADFYIVGARRLVSDFVRACEVCQRNKTDHLRPGGLLQPLDVPSSVWSDIAMDFVEGLPRVNGKTVILTVIDRFSKYAHFLPLSHPYTAASVARIFFEEVVRLHGLPSSIVSDRDPVFTSNFWKELFRLSGIQLKFSSAFHPQTDGQSEAANKVIAMYLRCLTGDRPRQWLRWLAWAEFFYNTSYQSSLKCSPFKVVYGRDPPSLHAYEPGEARLPAVEQQMMDRDEFLAKIRDRLEQAQQYAKCQYDRKHREVTFSVGQWVWVRLLHRPIASLDNRGRSKLGPRYFGPYKIIEQIGEVAYRVDLPTQARLHDVFHVSLLKQFHGTPPEAPPTLPPIHHGRVCLSPKRVLKGRLARGRYEVLVHWKNFPATDTSWVDLEEFRHLYPEFQLEDELLLQGGRDVMTGIKYFRRKERQQGLLSDDSQAKGVRSG
;
A
#
# COMPACT_ATOMS: atom_id res chain seq x y z
N MET A 1 -25.30 4.80 31.00
CA MET A 1 -25.63 3.69 30.08
C MET A 1 -24.76 3.82 28.83
N CYS A 2 -24.07 2.76 28.43
CA CYS A 2 -23.22 2.75 27.23
C CYS A 2 -23.70 1.62 26.33
N ILE A 3 -24.00 1.92 25.06
CA ILE A 3 -24.46 0.92 24.09
C ILE A 3 -23.30 0.58 23.15
N ASP A 4 -23.08 -0.72 22.92
CA ASP A 4 -22.00 -1.18 22.05
C ASP A 4 -22.40 -1.15 20.57
N TYR A 5 -22.18 -0.01 19.92
CA TYR A 5 -22.43 0.16 18.49
C TYR A 5 -21.30 -0.33 17.58
N ARG A 6 -20.30 -1.10 18.06
CA ARG A 6 -19.16 -1.52 17.21
C ARG A 6 -19.59 -2.27 15.93
N ALA A 7 -20.60 -3.13 16.02
CA ALA A 7 -21.12 -3.87 14.87
C ALA A 7 -21.85 -2.96 13.87
N LEU A 8 -22.64 -2.00 14.38
CA LEU A 8 -23.33 -0.99 13.56
C LEU A 8 -22.32 -0.05 12.88
N ASN A 9 -21.32 0.40 13.62
CA ASN A 9 -20.22 1.25 13.16
C ASN A 9 -19.41 0.61 12.02
N ALA A 10 -19.24 -0.71 12.04
CA ALA A 10 -18.55 -1.43 10.97
C ALA A 10 -19.35 -1.47 9.66
N LYS A 11 -20.68 -1.38 9.73
CA LYS A 11 -21.59 -1.35 8.57
C LYS A 11 -21.92 0.06 8.09
N THR A 12 -21.73 1.06 8.95
CA THR A 12 -22.03 2.47 8.64
C THR A 12 -20.95 3.06 7.75
N ILE A 13 -21.36 3.72 6.66
CA ILE A 13 -20.44 4.45 5.79
C ILE A 13 -19.87 5.63 6.58
N LYS A 14 -18.54 5.70 6.68
CA LYS A 14 -17.85 6.73 7.47
C LYS A 14 -17.87 8.06 6.72
N ASP A 15 -18.41 9.08 7.38
CA ASP A 15 -18.30 10.45 6.90
C ASP A 15 -16.92 11.01 7.24
N LYS A 16 -16.26 11.61 6.26
CA LYS A 16 -14.91 12.19 6.40
C LYS A 16 -15.01 13.70 6.40
N PHE A 17 -15.76 14.24 7.35
CA PHE A 17 -15.86 15.68 7.54
C PHE A 17 -14.48 16.29 7.88
N PRO A 18 -14.06 17.38 7.23
CA PRO A 18 -12.78 18.03 7.51
C PRO A 18 -12.83 18.70 8.88
N ILE A 19 -12.21 18.06 9.88
CA ILE A 19 -12.07 18.63 11.22
C ILE A 19 -10.83 19.55 11.20
N PRO A 20 -10.96 20.81 11.65
CA PRO A 20 -9.82 21.74 11.71
C PRO A 20 -8.73 21.23 12.64
N VAL A 21 -7.48 21.57 12.32
CA VAL A 21 -6.34 21.21 13.19
C VAL A 21 -6.35 22.14 14.41
N VAL A 22 -6.27 21.57 15.61
CA VAL A 22 -6.32 22.33 16.88
C VAL A 22 -5.29 23.47 16.90
N GLU A 23 -4.08 23.21 16.39
CA GLU A 23 -3.01 24.19 16.30
C GLU A 23 -3.44 25.44 15.49
N GLU A 24 -4.07 25.25 14.32
CA GLU A 24 -4.55 26.34 13.46
C GLU A 24 -5.63 27.19 14.15
N LEU A 25 -6.52 26.54 14.91
CA LEU A 25 -7.56 27.25 15.67
C LEU A 25 -6.94 28.13 16.77
N LEU A 26 -5.93 27.61 17.47
CA LEU A 26 -5.28 28.37 18.55
C LEU A 26 -4.52 29.59 18.02
N ASP A 27 -3.93 29.48 16.83
CA ASP A 27 -3.14 30.55 16.22
C ASP A 27 -3.98 31.80 15.85
N GLU A 28 -5.30 31.65 15.68
CA GLU A 28 -6.24 32.75 15.39
C GLU A 28 -6.55 33.63 16.61
N LEU A 29 -6.19 33.20 17.81
CA LEU A 29 -6.56 33.87 19.06
C LEU A 29 -5.70 35.10 19.37
N ARG A 30 -4.85 35.51 18.44
CA ARG A 30 -3.96 36.64 18.63
C ARG A 30 -4.75 37.94 18.82
N GLY A 31 -4.34 38.73 19.82
CA GLY A 31 -4.98 40.00 20.16
C GLY A 31 -6.23 39.85 21.03
N ALA A 32 -6.62 38.61 21.37
CA ALA A 32 -7.69 38.36 22.32
C ALA A 32 -7.18 38.46 23.77
N ARG A 33 -7.98 39.12 24.60
CA ARG A 33 -7.72 39.29 26.04
C ARG A 33 -8.78 38.64 26.91
N TYR A 34 -10.01 38.58 26.42
CA TYR A 34 -11.16 38.03 27.14
C TYR A 34 -11.71 36.80 26.42
N PHE A 35 -11.94 35.74 27.19
CA PHE A 35 -12.35 34.45 26.70
C PHE A 35 -13.58 33.94 27.44
N THR A 36 -14.54 33.39 26.70
CA THR A 36 -15.71 32.70 27.23
C THR A 36 -15.76 31.30 26.61
N LYS A 37 -15.76 30.27 27.43
CA LYS A 37 -15.89 28.87 27.01
C LYS A 37 -17.27 28.36 27.33
N LEU A 38 -17.96 27.82 26.34
CA LEU A 38 -19.30 27.25 26.46
C LEU A 38 -19.26 25.75 26.18
N ASP A 39 -19.91 24.97 27.04
CA ASP A 39 -20.06 23.51 26.91
C ASP A 39 -21.55 23.17 26.72
N LEU A 40 -21.87 22.44 25.65
CA LEU A 40 -23.24 22.06 25.29
C LEU A 40 -23.76 20.90 26.15
N ARG A 41 -24.98 21.03 26.69
CA ARG A 41 -25.60 20.02 27.56
C ARG A 41 -25.89 18.74 26.78
N SER A 42 -25.32 17.62 27.20
CA SER A 42 -25.57 16.31 26.57
C SER A 42 -25.27 16.25 25.07
N ARG A 43 -24.46 17.20 24.54
CA ARG A 43 -23.87 17.26 23.19
C ARG A 43 -24.78 16.64 22.11
N TYR A 44 -24.51 15.40 21.73
CA TYR A 44 -25.19 14.67 20.66
C TYR A 44 -26.69 14.48 20.90
N HIS A 45 -27.16 14.37 22.14
CA HIS A 45 -28.58 14.18 22.44
C HIS A 45 -29.45 15.41 22.10
N GLN A 46 -28.85 16.54 21.75
CA GLN A 46 -29.59 17.71 21.25
C GLN A 46 -29.95 17.58 19.76
N VAL A 47 -29.31 16.66 19.04
CA VAL A 47 -29.53 16.44 17.60
C VAL A 47 -30.51 15.29 17.43
N ARG A 48 -31.58 15.50 16.66
CA ARG A 48 -32.53 14.42 16.33
C ARG A 48 -31.90 13.43 15.34
N MET A 49 -32.18 12.15 15.54
CA MET A 49 -31.87 11.13 14.54
C MET A 49 -32.79 11.30 13.33
N PHE A 50 -32.26 10.99 12.14
CA PHE A 50 -33.08 10.91 10.94
C PHE A 50 -34.09 9.75 11.10
N VAL A 51 -35.34 9.98 10.69
CA VAL A 51 -36.48 9.08 11.02
C VAL A 51 -36.22 7.64 10.57
N ASP A 52 -35.68 7.45 9.36
CA ASP A 52 -35.38 6.13 8.80
C ASP A 52 -34.14 5.45 9.42
N ASP A 53 -33.39 6.17 10.26
CA ASP A 53 -32.20 5.66 10.93
C ASP A 53 -32.43 5.39 12.42
N VAL A 54 -33.59 5.76 12.98
CA VAL A 54 -33.92 5.56 14.40
C VAL A 54 -33.85 4.08 14.78
N GLU A 55 -34.45 3.20 13.97
CA GLU A 55 -34.48 1.75 14.21
C GLU A 55 -33.07 1.12 14.27
N LYS A 56 -32.07 1.76 13.65
CA LYS A 56 -30.68 1.27 13.65
C LYS A 56 -30.02 1.47 15.01
N THR A 57 -30.55 2.36 15.84
CA THR A 57 -30.04 2.66 17.18
C THR A 57 -30.58 1.76 18.28
N VAL A 58 -31.47 0.82 17.92
CA VAL A 58 -32.15 -0.08 18.86
C VAL A 58 -31.17 -0.81 19.77
N PHE A 59 -31.52 -0.86 21.06
CA PHE A 59 -30.82 -1.63 22.08
C PHE A 59 -31.84 -2.33 22.99
N ARG A 60 -31.42 -3.44 23.60
CA ARG A 60 -32.29 -4.25 24.46
C ARG A 60 -31.95 -4.04 25.93
N MET A 61 -32.97 -3.81 26.74
CA MET A 61 -32.91 -3.89 28.21
C MET A 61 -33.73 -5.10 28.70
N HIS A 62 -33.63 -5.37 30.01
CA HIS A 62 -34.41 -6.41 30.69
C HIS A 62 -35.93 -6.24 30.54
N GLN A 63 -36.43 -5.01 30.33
CA GLN A 63 -37.85 -4.69 30.17
C GLN A 63 -38.34 -4.57 28.72
N GLY A 64 -37.45 -4.62 27.71
CA GLY A 64 -37.89 -4.46 26.31
C GLY A 64 -36.79 -4.00 25.35
N LEU A 65 -37.20 -3.74 24.09
CA LEU A 65 -36.38 -3.05 23.11
C LEU A 65 -36.68 -1.55 23.15
N PHE A 66 -35.62 -0.75 23.12
CA PHE A 66 -35.68 0.70 23.13
C PHE A 66 -34.83 1.24 21.98
N GLU A 67 -35.18 2.41 21.47
CA GLU A 67 -34.46 3.10 20.41
C GLU A 67 -34.20 4.55 20.79
N PHE A 68 -33.20 5.17 20.15
CA PHE A 68 -32.86 6.56 20.39
C PHE A 68 -33.49 7.46 19.33
N LEU A 69 -34.33 8.40 19.77
CA LEU A 69 -34.88 9.46 18.91
C LEU A 69 -33.88 10.61 18.67
N VAL A 70 -32.85 10.69 19.50
CA VAL A 70 -31.78 11.68 19.45
C VAL A 70 -30.44 10.99 19.29
N MET A 71 -29.45 11.65 18.72
CA MET A 71 -28.19 11.02 18.34
C MET A 71 -27.43 10.47 19.56
N PRO A 72 -27.30 9.14 19.71
CA PRO A 72 -26.65 8.56 20.89
C PRO A 72 -25.13 8.61 20.80
N PHE A 73 -24.48 8.56 21.97
CA PHE A 73 -23.04 8.37 22.06
C PHE A 73 -22.63 6.99 21.51
N GLY A 74 -21.51 6.95 20.77
CA GLY A 74 -20.90 5.73 20.27
C GLY A 74 -21.08 5.47 18.77
N LEU A 75 -21.91 6.26 18.06
CA LEU A 75 -22.01 6.19 16.61
C LEU A 75 -20.77 6.80 15.93
N THR A 76 -20.27 6.15 14.87
CA THR A 76 -19.03 6.59 14.16
C THR A 76 -19.12 8.02 13.62
N ASN A 77 -20.27 8.41 13.08
CA ASN A 77 -20.42 9.71 12.41
C ASN A 77 -20.95 10.82 13.33
N ALA A 78 -21.30 10.52 14.59
CA ALA A 78 -21.86 11.52 15.51
C ALA A 78 -20.97 12.77 15.70
N PRO A 79 -19.63 12.65 15.85
CA PRO A 79 -18.78 13.83 15.94
C PRO A 79 -18.78 14.69 14.66
N ALA A 80 -18.81 14.05 13.48
CA ALA A 80 -18.81 14.73 12.19
C ALA A 80 -20.12 15.48 11.95
N THR A 81 -21.27 14.82 12.18
CA THR A 81 -22.60 15.44 12.09
C THR A 81 -22.71 16.63 13.05
N PHE A 82 -22.18 16.50 14.27
CA PHE A 82 -22.23 17.57 15.26
C PHE A 82 -21.35 18.77 14.86
N GLN A 83 -20.13 18.53 14.39
CA GLN A 83 -19.27 19.59 13.88
C GLN A 83 -19.91 20.30 12.68
N ALA A 84 -20.55 19.56 11.77
CA ALA A 84 -21.25 20.15 10.63
C ALA A 84 -22.42 21.04 11.06
N LEU A 85 -23.20 20.60 12.04
CA LEU A 85 -24.28 21.41 12.64
C LEU A 85 -23.73 22.70 13.25
N MET A 86 -22.72 22.61 14.12
CA MET A 86 -22.13 23.79 14.73
C MET A 86 -21.53 24.75 13.71
N ASN A 87 -20.86 24.21 12.68
CA ASN A 87 -20.32 25.01 11.59
C ASN A 87 -21.41 25.74 10.81
N SER A 88 -22.58 25.12 10.62
CA SER A 88 -23.73 25.74 9.95
C SER A 88 -24.39 26.82 10.81
N VAL A 89 -24.57 26.55 12.11
CA VAL A 89 -25.28 27.46 13.03
C VAL A 89 -24.46 28.71 13.32
N LEU A 90 -23.15 28.55 13.54
CA LEU A 90 -22.24 29.66 13.88
C LEU A 90 -21.48 30.21 12.68
N GLN A 91 -21.84 29.82 11.45
CA GLN A 91 -21.17 30.21 10.21
C GLN A 91 -20.83 31.71 10.12
N PRO A 92 -21.72 32.65 10.49
CA PRO A 92 -21.42 34.09 10.39
C PRO A 92 -20.32 34.60 11.33
N TYR A 93 -20.03 33.86 12.41
CA TYR A 93 -19.14 34.29 13.49
C TYR A 93 -17.89 33.41 13.66
N LEU A 94 -17.86 32.25 12.99
CA LEU A 94 -16.74 31.32 12.99
C LEU A 94 -15.47 32.01 12.49
N ARG A 95 -14.37 31.83 13.23
CA ARG A 95 -13.03 32.36 12.92
C ARG A 95 -12.95 33.91 12.86
N HIS A 96 -13.98 34.60 13.33
CA HIS A 96 -13.95 36.05 13.56
C HIS A 96 -13.82 36.37 15.05
N PHE A 97 -14.68 35.78 15.88
CA PHE A 97 -14.62 35.87 17.33
C PHE A 97 -15.12 34.60 18.04
N VAL A 98 -15.46 33.56 17.27
CA VAL A 98 -15.93 32.26 17.75
C VAL A 98 -15.10 31.13 17.14
N LEU A 99 -14.57 30.24 17.96
CA LEU A 99 -14.00 28.95 17.55
C LEU A 99 -14.88 27.82 18.05
N VAL A 100 -15.04 26.79 17.23
CA VAL A 100 -15.82 25.61 17.61
C VAL A 100 -15.07 24.34 17.28
N PHE A 101 -14.91 23.49 18.29
CA PHE A 101 -14.35 22.16 18.14
C PHE A 101 -15.24 21.15 18.84
N PHE A 102 -15.99 20.39 18.05
CA PHE A 102 -17.11 19.57 18.48
C PHE A 102 -18.09 20.35 19.35
N ASP A 103 -18.06 20.12 20.67
CA ASP A 103 -18.97 20.70 21.65
C ASP A 103 -18.40 21.88 22.43
N ASP A 104 -17.10 22.13 22.30
CA ASP A 104 -16.42 23.24 22.97
C ASP A 104 -16.47 24.47 22.07
N ILE A 105 -17.30 25.44 22.45
CA ILE A 105 -17.38 26.77 21.80
C ILE A 105 -16.51 27.74 22.61
N LEU A 106 -15.57 28.41 21.93
CA LEU A 106 -14.75 29.45 22.51
C LEU A 106 -15.06 30.79 21.86
N ILE A 107 -15.47 31.76 22.65
CA ILE A 107 -15.67 33.14 22.25
C ILE A 107 -14.45 33.93 22.73
N TYR A 108 -13.84 34.72 21.86
CA TYR A 108 -12.63 35.47 22.16
C TYR A 108 -12.76 36.91 21.67
N SER A 109 -12.22 37.89 22.41
CA SER A 109 -12.36 39.32 22.06
C SER A 109 -11.21 40.16 22.62
N SER A 110 -10.95 41.30 21.98
CA SER A 110 -9.87 42.21 22.35
C SER A 110 -10.22 43.10 23.55
N SER A 111 -11.47 43.59 23.58
CA SER A 111 -12.00 44.48 24.62
C SER A 111 -13.19 43.86 25.36
N TRP A 112 -13.43 44.33 26.58
CA TRP A 112 -14.56 43.84 27.39
C TRP A 112 -15.93 44.16 26.78
N SER A 113 -16.06 45.36 26.19
CA SER A 113 -17.30 45.81 25.54
C SER A 113 -17.66 44.95 24.33
N GLU A 114 -16.69 44.66 23.46
CA GLU A 114 -16.88 43.74 22.33
C GLU A 114 -17.22 42.34 22.84
N HIS A 115 -16.55 41.88 23.89
CA HIS A 115 -16.78 40.55 24.45
C HIS A 115 -18.24 40.35 24.89
N LEU A 116 -18.82 41.33 25.58
CA LEU A 116 -20.23 41.27 25.99
C LEU A 116 -21.19 41.24 24.79
N GLN A 117 -20.88 41.98 23.72
CA GLN A 117 -21.67 41.95 22.49
C GLN A 117 -21.57 40.58 21.80
N HIS A 118 -20.36 40.04 21.66
CA HIS A 118 -20.10 38.74 21.06
C HIS A 118 -20.79 37.60 21.83
N VAL A 119 -20.71 37.59 23.16
CA VAL A 119 -21.40 36.61 24.00
C VAL A 119 -22.92 36.69 23.79
N ARG A 120 -23.48 37.90 23.73
CA ARG A 120 -24.91 38.10 23.47
C ARG A 120 -25.34 37.57 22.09
N LEU A 121 -24.55 37.84 21.05
CA LEU A 121 -24.82 37.34 19.69
C LEU A 121 -24.81 35.82 19.63
N VAL A 122 -23.80 35.18 20.24
CA VAL A 122 -23.71 33.71 20.27
C VAL A 122 -24.87 33.11 21.04
N PHE A 123 -25.24 33.68 22.19
CA PHE A 123 -26.41 33.23 22.95
C PHE A 123 -27.71 33.34 22.16
N GLN A 124 -27.90 34.41 21.40
CA GLN A 124 -29.08 34.56 20.54
C GLN A 124 -29.13 33.45 19.50
N VAL A 125 -28.02 33.19 18.79
CA VAL A 125 -27.95 32.12 17.79
C VAL A 125 -28.21 30.73 18.40
N LEU A 126 -27.64 30.46 19.59
CA LEU A 126 -27.89 29.19 20.28
C LEU A 126 -29.36 29.05 20.68
N LEU A 127 -30.00 30.13 21.13
CA LEU A 127 -31.42 30.16 21.49
C LEU A 127 -32.32 29.93 20.27
N ASP A 128 -32.03 30.62 19.15
CA ASP A 128 -32.78 30.50 17.89
C ASP A 128 -32.73 29.08 17.30
N ASN A 129 -31.67 28.33 17.60
CA ASN A 129 -31.47 26.95 17.15
C ASN A 129 -31.76 25.90 18.25
N GLU A 130 -32.37 26.31 19.36
CA GLU A 130 -32.76 25.44 20.49
C GLU A 130 -31.58 24.61 21.08
N LEU A 131 -30.38 25.19 21.11
CA LEU A 131 -29.18 24.57 21.66
C LEU A 131 -28.97 24.99 23.12
N PHE A 132 -28.87 23.99 24.01
CA PHE A 132 -28.78 24.17 25.44
C PHE A 132 -27.36 24.03 25.97
N LEU A 133 -26.93 24.98 26.80
CA LEU A 133 -25.63 24.97 27.46
C LEU A 133 -25.68 24.34 28.86
N LYS A 134 -24.57 23.74 29.29
CA LYS A 134 -24.39 23.26 30.65
C LYS A 134 -23.61 24.29 31.47
N LYS A 135 -24.35 25.16 32.17
CA LYS A 135 -23.79 26.27 32.98
C LYS A 135 -22.63 25.86 33.88
N SER A 136 -22.69 24.70 34.52
CA SER A 136 -21.65 24.22 35.45
C SER A 136 -20.29 23.93 34.81
N LYS A 137 -20.21 23.90 33.47
CA LYS A 137 -18.99 23.64 32.69
C LYS A 137 -18.59 24.82 31.80
N CYS A 138 -19.33 25.92 31.87
CA CYS A 138 -19.05 27.13 31.10
C CYS A 138 -18.21 28.09 31.93
N SER A 139 -17.29 28.79 31.28
CA SER A 139 -16.43 29.84 31.83
C SER A 139 -16.76 31.15 31.11
N PHE A 140 -16.91 32.26 31.83
CA PHE A 140 -17.38 33.52 31.25
C PHE A 140 -16.42 34.67 31.52
N GLY A 141 -15.93 35.30 30.45
CA GLY A 141 -15.16 36.55 30.51
C GLY A 141 -13.83 36.44 31.24
N GLU A 142 -13.16 35.29 31.19
CA GLU A 142 -11.88 35.05 31.86
C GLU A 142 -10.72 35.57 31.00
N THR A 143 -9.62 36.00 31.64
CA THR A 143 -8.39 36.40 30.94
C THR A 143 -7.47 35.24 30.59
N SER A 144 -7.76 34.05 31.14
CA SER A 144 -7.05 32.81 30.88
C SER A 144 -8.04 31.65 30.98
N VAL A 145 -8.12 30.77 29.98
CA VAL A 145 -9.09 29.66 29.95
C VAL A 145 -8.46 28.36 29.45
N SER A 146 -8.89 27.21 29.99
CA SER A 146 -8.50 25.89 29.45
C SER A 146 -9.41 25.48 28.28
N TYR A 147 -8.82 25.32 27.11
CA TYR A 147 -9.50 24.94 25.87
C TYR A 147 -8.64 23.93 25.09
N LEU A 148 -9.25 22.82 24.66
CA LEU A 148 -8.59 21.75 23.91
C LEU A 148 -7.28 21.24 24.53
N GLY A 149 -7.19 21.20 25.87
CA GLY A 149 -5.99 20.76 26.58
C GLY A 149 -4.83 21.77 26.55
N HIS A 150 -5.12 23.03 26.26
CA HIS A 150 -4.18 24.14 26.37
C HIS A 150 -4.77 25.24 27.27
N VAL A 151 -3.90 25.96 27.97
CA VAL A 151 -4.28 27.17 28.69
C VAL A 151 -3.98 28.35 27.78
N ILE A 152 -5.04 29.09 27.42
CA ILE A 152 -4.96 30.23 26.51
C ILE A 152 -5.03 31.49 27.35
N SER A 153 -4.10 32.41 27.11
CA SER A 153 -4.06 33.71 27.78
C SER A 153 -3.60 34.80 26.81
N GLU A 154 -3.70 36.07 27.23
CA GLU A 154 -3.14 37.21 26.49
C GLU A 154 -1.64 37.04 26.16
N LYS A 155 -0.89 36.37 27.04
CA LYS A 155 0.55 36.14 26.85
C LYS A 155 0.87 35.05 25.83
N GLY A 156 -0.10 34.21 25.48
CA GLY A 156 0.07 33.12 24.54
C GLY A 156 -0.59 31.82 24.99
N VAL A 157 -0.13 30.72 24.40
CA VAL A 157 -0.63 29.37 24.65
C VAL A 157 0.34 28.63 25.56
N ALA A 158 -0.18 28.04 26.62
CA ALA A 158 0.56 27.18 27.54
C ALA A 158 -0.07 25.77 27.58
N MET A 159 0.68 24.83 28.13
CA MET A 159 0.20 23.47 28.35
C MET A 159 -0.78 23.42 29.53
N ASP A 160 -1.76 22.51 29.48
CA ASP A 160 -2.66 22.28 30.61
C ASP A 160 -1.93 21.59 31.77
N GLU A 161 -1.91 22.25 32.93
CA GLU A 161 -1.24 21.75 34.14
C GLU A 161 -1.74 20.38 34.60
N GLU A 162 -3.04 20.07 34.41
CA GLU A 162 -3.58 18.76 34.79
C GLU A 162 -2.99 17.65 33.92
N LYS A 163 -2.79 17.94 32.62
CA LYS A 163 -2.16 17.01 31.68
C LYS A 163 -0.67 16.87 31.96
N VAL A 164 0.02 17.95 32.31
CA VAL A 164 1.42 17.90 32.73
C VAL A 164 1.56 17.05 33.99
N LYS A 165 0.71 17.25 35.00
CA LYS A 165 0.66 16.43 36.22
C LYS A 165 0.42 14.95 35.89
N ALA A 166 -0.50 14.64 34.97
CA ALA A 166 -0.76 13.27 34.54
C ALA A 166 0.45 12.61 33.86
N VAL A 167 1.29 13.37 33.14
CA VAL A 167 2.53 12.87 32.55
C VAL A 167 3.62 12.66 33.61
N LEU A 168 3.72 13.55 34.60
CA LEU A 168 4.64 13.40 35.73
C LEU A 168 4.31 12.17 36.59
N SER A 169 3.01 11.94 36.85
CA SER A 169 2.55 10.76 37.60
C SER A 169 2.47 9.50 36.75
N TRP A 170 2.94 9.52 35.50
CA TRP A 170 2.81 8.38 34.61
C TRP A 170 3.71 7.23 35.07
N PRO A 171 3.17 6.02 35.31
CA PRO A 171 3.98 4.91 35.78
C PRO A 171 4.95 4.46 34.69
N LEU A 172 6.10 3.92 35.12
CA LEU A 172 7.14 3.44 34.22
C LEU A 172 6.54 2.44 33.20
N PRO A 173 6.68 2.66 31.88
CA PRO A 173 6.01 1.82 30.89
C PRO A 173 6.59 0.39 30.82
N HIS A 174 5.79 -0.62 31.19
CA HIS A 174 6.20 -2.04 31.13
C HIS A 174 5.77 -2.76 29.85
N SER A 175 5.11 -2.06 28.91
CA SER A 175 4.66 -2.66 27.65
C SER A 175 4.72 -1.67 26.50
N VAL A 176 4.81 -2.19 25.28
CA VAL A 176 4.72 -1.39 24.03
C VAL A 176 3.44 -0.55 23.98
N ARG A 177 2.32 -1.05 24.54
CA ARG A 177 1.05 -0.30 24.61
C ARG A 177 1.17 0.89 25.56
N ALA A 178 1.80 0.72 26.72
CA ALA A 178 2.04 1.80 27.68
C ALA A 178 2.98 2.87 27.11
N VAL A 179 4.08 2.47 26.45
CA VAL A 179 5.00 3.40 25.76
C VAL A 179 4.27 4.18 24.67
N ARG A 180 3.44 3.52 23.86
CA ARG A 180 2.64 4.19 22.83
C ARG A 180 1.64 5.18 23.42
N GLY A 181 1.02 4.83 24.55
CA GLY A 181 0.13 5.75 25.27
C GLY A 181 0.86 7.00 25.76
N PHE A 182 2.02 6.81 26.40
CA PHE A 182 2.87 7.91 26.87
C PHE A 182 3.35 8.79 25.71
N LEU A 183 3.93 8.21 24.66
CA LEU A 183 4.38 8.95 23.48
C LEU A 183 3.23 9.65 22.76
N GLY A 184 2.02 9.08 22.77
CA GLY A 184 0.83 9.74 22.23
C GLY A 184 0.48 11.02 23.00
N LEU A 185 0.51 10.97 24.33
CA LEU A 185 0.23 12.12 25.19
C LEU A 185 1.35 13.17 25.14
N ALA A 186 2.61 12.75 25.25
CA ALA A 186 3.76 13.65 25.15
C ALA A 186 3.88 14.26 23.73
N GLY A 187 3.54 13.48 22.70
CA GLY A 187 3.56 13.92 21.31
C GLY A 187 2.48 14.96 20.97
N TYR A 188 1.39 15.02 21.74
CA TYR A 188 0.39 16.09 21.64
C TYR A 188 1.02 17.46 21.92
N TYR A 189 1.97 17.53 22.86
CA TYR A 189 2.66 18.76 23.24
C TYR A 189 4.02 18.94 22.58
N ARG A 190 4.32 18.19 21.50
CA ARG A 190 5.61 18.28 20.79
C ARG A 190 5.99 19.70 20.36
N ARG A 191 5.01 20.58 20.06
CA ARG A 191 5.21 21.98 19.64
C ARG A 191 5.87 22.82 20.75
N PHE A 192 5.66 22.45 22.01
CA PHE A 192 6.20 23.12 23.21
C PHE A 192 7.56 22.58 23.64
N ILE A 193 7.96 21.42 23.12
CA ILE A 193 9.13 20.67 23.57
C ILE A 193 10.25 20.81 22.55
N LYS A 194 11.33 21.46 22.97
CA LYS A 194 12.60 21.49 22.25
C LYS A 194 13.12 20.06 22.07
N ASP A 195 13.53 19.68 20.85
CA ASP A 195 14.12 18.36 20.50
C ASP A 195 13.28 17.12 20.79
N TYR A 196 11.95 17.25 20.87
CA TYR A 196 11.05 16.12 21.10
C TYR A 196 11.41 14.86 20.27
N GLY A 197 11.69 15.02 18.97
CA GLY A 197 12.00 13.92 18.07
C GLY A 197 13.30 13.18 18.40
N VAL A 198 14.29 13.86 18.98
CA VAL A 198 15.57 13.28 19.42
C VAL A 198 15.39 12.62 20.79
N ILE A 199 14.78 13.32 21.75
CA ILE A 199 14.54 12.80 23.11
C ILE A 199 13.63 11.56 23.05
N ALA A 200 12.61 11.56 22.19
CA ALA A 200 11.71 10.43 22.03
C ALA A 200 12.28 9.28 21.17
N ALA A 201 13.46 9.42 20.57
CA ALA A 201 14.01 8.41 19.65
C ALA A 201 14.26 7.04 20.32
N PRO A 202 14.87 6.95 21.52
CA PRO A 202 15.04 5.68 22.24
C PRO A 202 13.70 5.01 22.56
N LEU A 203 12.71 5.78 23.02
CA LEU A 203 11.36 5.29 23.30
C LEU A 203 10.62 4.82 22.03
N THR A 204 10.84 5.51 20.90
CA THR A 204 10.27 5.12 19.61
C THR A 204 10.91 3.83 19.08
N LYS A 205 12.18 3.58 19.38
CA LYS A 205 12.87 2.31 19.04
C LYS A 205 12.22 1.11 19.73
N LEU A 206 11.70 1.28 20.95
CA LEU A 206 10.95 0.25 21.68
C LEU A 206 9.61 -0.13 21.03
N LEU A 207 9.09 0.70 20.12
CA LEU A 207 7.85 0.39 19.39
C LEU A 207 8.05 -0.59 18.22
N LYS A 208 9.30 -0.92 17.87
CA LYS A 208 9.63 -1.90 16.82
C LYS A 208 9.28 -3.32 17.31
N LYS A 209 8.91 -4.19 16.36
CA LYS A 209 8.49 -5.57 16.67
C LYS A 209 9.62 -6.31 17.37
N GLU A 210 9.31 -7.00 18.48
CA GLU A 210 10.28 -7.79 19.28
C GLU A 210 11.46 -6.97 19.87
N SER A 211 11.32 -5.65 19.98
CA SER A 211 12.38 -4.74 20.44
C SER A 211 12.15 -4.14 21.84
N PHE A 212 11.18 -4.66 22.60
CA PHE A 212 10.83 -4.10 23.91
C PHE A 212 11.78 -4.62 25.00
N LEU A 213 12.89 -3.92 25.18
CA LEU A 213 13.81 -4.07 26.31
C LEU A 213 14.00 -2.68 26.91
N TRP A 214 13.55 -2.47 28.15
CA TRP A 214 13.69 -1.19 28.82
C TRP A 214 15.16 -0.97 29.20
N SER A 215 15.87 -0.18 28.42
CA SER A 215 17.29 0.15 28.64
C SER A 215 17.44 1.42 29.48
N GLN A 216 18.64 1.63 30.02
CA GLN A 216 18.99 2.87 30.71
C GLN A 216 18.85 4.11 29.80
N GLU A 217 19.09 3.96 28.49
CA GLU A 217 18.82 5.00 27.48
C GLU A 217 17.32 5.34 27.39
N ALA A 218 16.44 4.33 27.45
CA ALA A 218 15.00 4.53 27.40
C ALA A 218 14.47 5.19 28.68
N GLU A 219 15.01 4.81 29.83
CA GLU A 219 14.70 5.46 31.12
C GLU A 219 15.14 6.92 31.14
N SER A 220 16.37 7.19 30.67
CA SER A 220 16.88 8.57 30.57
C SER A 220 16.01 9.41 29.63
N ALA A 221 15.60 8.86 28.47
CA ALA A 221 14.69 9.52 27.54
C ALA A 221 13.29 9.77 28.15
N PHE A 222 12.78 8.84 28.95
CA PHE A 222 11.50 8.98 29.65
C PHE A 222 11.54 10.13 30.66
N CYS A 223 12.55 10.15 31.53
CA CYS A 223 12.75 11.21 32.52
C CYS A 223 13.02 12.57 31.85
N ALA A 224 13.81 12.58 30.77
CA ALA A 224 14.08 13.80 30.00
C ALA A 224 12.81 14.39 29.39
N LEU A 225 11.90 13.57 28.84
CA LEU A 225 10.62 14.06 28.34
C LEU A 225 9.72 14.59 29.46
N GLN A 226 9.68 13.92 30.62
CA GLN A 226 8.92 14.41 31.78
C GLN A 226 9.43 15.78 32.25
N HIS A 227 10.74 15.97 32.33
CA HIS A 227 11.37 17.25 32.68
C HIS A 227 11.16 18.32 31.59
N ALA A 228 11.21 17.96 30.31
CA ALA A 228 10.98 18.89 29.22
C ALA A 228 9.53 19.42 29.20
N LEU A 229 8.57 18.59 29.60
CA LEU A 229 7.16 18.96 29.71
C LEU A 229 6.87 19.91 30.89
N THR A 230 7.67 19.88 31.96
CA THR A 230 7.52 20.79 33.11
C THR A 230 8.24 22.11 32.94
N SER A 231 9.35 22.10 32.20
CA SER A 231 10.15 23.29 31.89
C SER A 231 9.73 23.99 30.60
N ALA A 232 8.70 23.49 29.92
CA ALA A 232 8.22 24.03 28.65
C ALA A 232 7.77 25.49 28.79
N SER A 233 8.24 26.33 27.87
CA SER A 233 7.92 27.76 27.82
C SER A 233 6.53 28.01 27.22
N VAL A 234 5.92 29.12 27.62
CA VAL A 234 4.70 29.64 26.97
C VAL A 234 5.03 29.98 25.53
N LEU A 235 4.29 29.41 24.58
CA LEU A 235 4.47 29.73 23.17
C LEU A 235 3.71 31.01 22.83
N GLN A 236 4.38 31.87 22.09
CA GLN A 236 3.78 33.10 21.59
C GLN A 236 2.77 32.77 20.48
N LEU A 237 1.63 33.48 20.48
CA LEU A 237 0.66 33.42 19.38
C LEU A 237 1.23 34.11 18.12
N PRO A 238 1.08 33.50 16.94
CA PRO A 238 1.70 34.00 15.71
C PRO A 238 1.10 35.32 15.26
N ASP A 239 1.96 36.25 14.85
CA ASP A 239 1.63 37.52 14.23
C ASP A 239 1.84 37.46 12.71
N PHE A 240 0.77 37.29 11.93
CA PHE A 240 0.87 37.28 10.46
C PHE A 240 1.23 38.63 9.82
N SER A 241 1.26 39.72 10.58
CA SER A 241 1.74 41.04 10.13
C SER A 241 3.25 41.24 10.32
N LEU A 242 3.90 40.38 11.10
CA LEU A 242 5.36 40.41 11.30
C LEU A 242 6.04 39.28 10.49
N PRO A 243 7.28 39.50 10.03
CA PRO A 243 8.02 38.45 9.32
C PRO A 243 8.34 37.28 10.26
N PHE A 244 8.21 36.06 9.75
CA PHE A 244 8.62 34.86 10.48
C PHE A 244 10.12 34.64 10.36
N ILE A 245 10.73 34.11 11.42
CA ILE A 245 12.14 33.69 11.41
C ILE A 245 12.20 32.19 11.70
N VAL A 246 12.82 31.45 10.79
CA VAL A 246 13.03 30.01 10.83
C VAL A 246 14.50 29.76 11.14
N GLU A 247 14.82 29.40 12.38
CA GLU A 247 16.17 29.00 12.78
C GLU A 247 16.28 27.48 12.64
N CYS A 248 17.18 27.01 11.77
CA CYS A 248 17.41 25.59 11.50
C CYS A 248 18.81 25.16 11.90
N ASP A 249 18.90 23.96 12.44
CA ASP A 249 20.16 23.26 12.72
C ASP A 249 20.01 21.74 12.44
N ALA A 250 21.08 21.12 11.95
CA ALA A 250 21.13 19.71 11.64
C ALA A 250 22.40 19.05 12.19
N SER A 251 22.22 17.99 12.98
CA SER A 251 23.30 17.14 13.45
C SER A 251 23.46 15.86 12.63
N GLY A 252 24.45 15.05 13.01
CA GLY A 252 24.59 13.67 12.54
C GLY A 252 23.37 12.79 12.85
N SER A 253 22.65 13.07 13.94
CA SER A 253 21.60 12.22 14.50
C SER A 253 20.18 12.76 14.28
N GLY A 254 20.00 14.08 14.16
CA GLY A 254 18.68 14.70 14.04
C GLY A 254 18.68 16.12 13.43
N PHE A 255 17.49 16.62 13.17
CA PHE A 255 17.19 17.97 12.71
C PHE A 255 16.37 18.68 13.77
N GLY A 256 16.76 19.91 14.10
CA GLY A 256 16.03 20.81 14.97
C GLY A 256 15.72 22.11 14.22
N ALA A 257 14.52 22.65 14.41
CA ALA A 257 14.18 23.97 13.93
C ALA A 257 13.27 24.69 14.93
N VAL A 258 13.40 26.00 14.98
CA VAL A 258 12.56 26.88 15.80
C VAL A 258 11.93 27.93 14.89
N LEU A 259 10.61 28.07 14.99
CA LEU A 259 9.87 29.18 14.41
C LEU A 259 9.69 30.24 15.49
N HIS A 260 10.17 31.45 15.26
CA HIS A 260 10.05 32.53 16.23
C HIS A 260 9.69 33.87 15.56
N GLN A 261 9.09 34.77 16.34
CA GLN A 261 8.71 36.11 15.91
C GLN A 261 8.97 37.11 17.04
N GLY A 262 9.69 38.19 16.75
CA GLY A 262 10.02 39.19 17.75
C GLY A 262 10.79 38.62 18.96
N VAL A 263 10.12 38.55 20.11
CA VAL A 263 10.73 38.27 21.43
C VAL A 263 10.66 36.79 21.84
N GLY A 264 9.83 35.96 21.21
CA GLY A 264 9.58 34.58 21.66
C GLY A 264 9.37 33.52 20.56
N PRO A 265 9.48 32.23 20.92
CA PRO A 265 9.21 31.11 20.02
C PRO A 265 7.71 30.90 19.80
N VAL A 266 7.33 30.65 18.56
CA VAL A 266 5.96 30.33 18.12
C VAL A 266 5.76 28.82 18.07
N ALA A 267 6.76 28.07 17.61
CA ALA A 267 6.72 26.61 17.54
C ALA A 267 8.12 25.98 17.47
N PHE A 268 8.27 24.80 18.07
CA PHE A 268 9.45 23.94 17.91
C PHE A 268 9.17 22.79 16.93
N PHE A 269 10.16 22.46 16.10
CA PHE A 269 10.14 21.31 15.21
C PHE A 269 11.40 20.49 15.38
N SER A 270 11.28 19.17 15.49
CA SER A 270 12.43 18.29 15.56
C SER A 270 12.13 16.93 14.93
N ARG A 271 13.14 16.33 14.28
CA ARG A 271 12.99 15.03 13.64
C ARG A 271 14.33 14.29 13.53
N PRO A 272 14.38 12.97 13.82
CA PRO A 272 15.58 12.19 13.59
C PRO A 272 15.92 12.06 12.10
N VAL A 273 17.21 11.96 11.78
CA VAL A 273 17.67 11.76 10.40
C VAL A 273 17.27 10.35 9.94
N ALA A 274 16.62 10.24 8.78
CA ALA A 274 16.29 8.94 8.21
C ALA A 274 17.57 8.18 7.85
N ALA A 275 17.61 6.85 8.07
CA ALA A 275 18.81 6.03 7.84
C ALA A 275 19.44 6.16 6.43
N ARG A 276 18.63 6.47 5.42
CA ARG A 276 19.10 6.73 4.04
C ARG A 276 19.78 8.09 3.86
N HIS A 277 19.49 9.06 4.72
CA HIS A 277 20.04 10.42 4.67
C HIS A 277 21.26 10.60 5.59
N THR A 278 21.54 9.65 6.49
CA THR A 278 22.67 9.70 7.42
C THR A 278 24.02 9.76 6.70
N LYS A 279 24.14 9.11 5.53
CA LYS A 279 25.36 9.10 4.70
C LYS A 279 25.50 10.31 3.78
N LEU A 280 24.52 11.22 3.76
CA LEU A 280 24.59 12.42 2.92
C LEU A 280 25.52 13.47 3.55
N ALA A 281 26.07 14.33 2.69
CA ALA A 281 26.90 15.45 3.12
C ALA A 281 26.12 16.37 4.07
N ALA A 282 26.83 17.09 4.95
CA ALA A 282 26.21 18.00 5.93
C ALA A 282 25.23 18.99 5.27
N TYR A 283 25.66 19.63 4.17
CA TYR A 283 24.84 20.50 3.35
C TYR A 283 23.50 19.88 2.92
N GLU A 284 23.52 18.65 2.40
CA GLU A 284 22.29 17.98 1.95
C GLU A 284 21.39 17.59 3.12
N ARG A 285 21.98 17.23 4.27
CA ARG A 285 21.23 16.94 5.50
C ARG A 285 20.52 18.19 5.99
N GLU A 286 21.23 19.30 6.12
CA GLU A 286 20.66 20.59 6.55
C GLU A 286 19.58 21.09 5.57
N LEU A 287 19.81 21.01 4.25
CA LEU A 287 18.80 21.36 3.25
C LEU A 287 17.53 20.51 3.43
N ILE A 288 17.67 19.21 3.69
CA ILE A 288 16.53 18.33 3.97
C ILE A 288 15.82 18.72 5.28
N GLY A 289 16.56 19.12 6.31
CA GLY A 289 16.03 19.62 7.57
C GLY A 289 15.20 20.88 7.36
N LEU A 290 15.76 21.88 6.67
CA LEU A 290 15.12 23.14 6.32
C LEU A 290 13.82 22.91 5.53
N VAL A 291 13.88 22.11 4.46
CA VAL A 291 12.69 21.82 3.62
C VAL A 291 11.59 21.15 4.44
N GLN A 292 11.96 20.29 5.40
CA GLN A 292 10.97 19.64 6.26
C GLN A 292 10.34 20.60 7.26
N ALA A 293 11.13 21.52 7.84
CA ALA A 293 10.62 22.55 8.73
C ALA A 293 9.66 23.50 7.99
N VAL A 294 10.08 24.02 6.82
CA VAL A 294 9.24 24.90 5.97
C VAL A 294 7.96 24.20 5.54
N LYS A 295 8.04 22.91 5.17
CA LYS A 295 6.84 22.14 4.83
C LYS A 295 5.91 21.91 6.01
N HIS A 296 6.45 21.71 7.22
CA HIS A 296 5.65 21.55 8.43
C HIS A 296 4.90 22.84 8.78
N TRP A 297 5.58 23.97 8.67
CA TRP A 297 5.05 25.32 8.92
C TRP A 297 4.47 25.99 7.68
N ARG A 298 4.07 25.21 6.67
CA ARG A 298 3.47 25.74 5.44
C ARG A 298 2.29 26.67 5.73
N HIS A 299 1.47 26.37 6.73
CA HIS A 299 0.32 27.21 7.11
C HIS A 299 0.73 28.59 7.69
N TYR A 300 1.93 28.73 8.25
CA TYR A 300 2.47 30.02 8.68
C TYR A 300 3.20 30.76 7.56
N LEU A 301 3.98 30.03 6.76
CA LEU A 301 4.97 30.61 5.84
C LEU A 301 4.45 30.83 4.43
N TRP A 302 3.34 30.19 4.04
CA TRP A 302 2.83 30.28 2.67
C TRP A 302 2.19 31.64 2.40
N GLY A 303 2.73 32.37 1.42
CA GLY A 303 2.24 33.70 1.04
C GLY A 303 2.81 34.87 1.87
N HIS A 304 3.72 34.59 2.81
CA HIS A 304 4.41 35.59 3.62
C HIS A 304 5.92 35.53 3.38
N GLU A 305 6.60 36.68 3.42
CA GLU A 305 8.06 36.74 3.40
C GLU A 305 8.61 36.31 4.77
N PHE A 306 9.60 35.41 4.78
CA PHE A 306 10.25 34.96 6.01
C PHE A 306 11.77 34.84 5.88
N VAL A 307 12.46 34.84 7.02
CA VAL A 307 13.92 34.75 7.09
C VAL A 307 14.32 33.36 7.58
N VAL A 308 15.17 32.69 6.82
CA VAL A 308 15.80 31.43 7.22
C VAL A 308 17.17 31.72 7.78
N ARG A 309 17.42 31.32 9.02
CA ARG A 309 18.72 31.41 9.67
C ARG A 309 19.34 30.03 9.81
N THR A 310 20.56 29.91 9.31
CA THR A 310 21.33 28.66 9.32
C THR A 310 22.79 28.93 9.65
N ASP A 311 23.41 27.96 10.31
CA ASP A 311 24.82 27.90 10.65
C ASP A 311 25.71 27.41 9.49
N HIS A 312 25.11 27.11 8.33
CA HIS A 312 25.84 26.65 7.16
C HIS A 312 25.90 27.69 6.05
N HIS A 313 27.10 28.21 5.83
CA HIS A 313 27.33 29.33 4.91
C HIS A 313 26.89 29.03 3.46
N SER A 314 27.04 27.79 2.99
CA SER A 314 26.67 27.42 1.61
C SER A 314 25.17 27.58 1.33
N LEU A 315 24.31 27.39 2.34
CA LEU A 315 22.85 27.54 2.19
C LEU A 315 22.41 28.99 1.98
N LYS A 316 23.26 29.98 2.32
CA LYS A 316 23.01 31.39 2.03
C LYS A 316 22.76 31.64 0.54
N PHE A 317 23.50 30.92 -0.32
CA PHE A 317 23.43 31.07 -1.77
C PHE A 317 22.47 30.06 -2.42
N LEU A 318 21.57 29.43 -1.67
CA LEU A 318 20.68 28.37 -2.18
C LEU A 318 19.88 28.79 -3.43
N LEU A 319 19.46 30.06 -3.51
CA LEU A 319 18.71 30.60 -4.65
C LEU A 319 19.61 31.00 -5.83
N ASP A 320 20.87 31.36 -5.57
CA ASP A 320 21.82 31.84 -6.58
C ASP A 320 22.73 30.72 -7.11
N GLN A 321 22.79 29.58 -6.43
CA GLN A 321 23.71 28.49 -6.73
C GLN A 321 23.22 27.64 -7.89
N ARG A 322 24.14 27.30 -8.81
CA ARG A 322 23.91 26.24 -9.80
C ARG A 322 23.83 24.89 -9.07
N LEU A 323 22.62 24.35 -8.92
CA LEU A 323 22.38 23.02 -8.38
C LEU A 323 23.03 21.98 -9.30
N THR A 324 23.89 21.11 -8.76
CA THR A 324 24.69 20.15 -9.55
C THR A 324 24.21 18.70 -9.38
N THR A 325 23.55 18.38 -8.26
CA THR A 325 23.10 17.00 -7.97
C THR A 325 21.59 16.84 -8.08
N ILE A 326 21.15 15.68 -8.58
CA ILE A 326 19.72 15.34 -8.71
C ILE A 326 18.97 15.43 -7.35
N PRO A 327 19.54 14.96 -6.21
CA PRO A 327 18.90 15.14 -4.91
C PRO A 327 18.72 16.61 -4.52
N GLN A 328 19.71 17.47 -4.77
CA GLN A 328 19.60 18.90 -4.50
C GLN A 328 18.46 19.54 -5.30
N HIS A 329 18.32 19.22 -6.59
CA HIS A 329 17.19 19.68 -7.40
C HIS A 329 15.83 19.24 -6.83
N GLN A 330 15.72 18.00 -6.34
CA GLN A 330 14.46 17.48 -5.78
C GLN A 330 14.05 18.14 -4.45
N TRP A 331 15.02 18.58 -3.65
CA TRP A 331 14.73 19.22 -2.36
C TRP A 331 14.55 20.73 -2.50
N ALA A 332 15.39 21.40 -3.29
CA ALA A 332 15.24 22.82 -3.60
C ALA A 332 13.92 23.12 -4.32
N SER A 333 13.47 22.24 -5.23
CA SER A 333 12.19 22.45 -5.92
C SER A 333 10.97 22.50 -4.99
N LYS A 334 11.06 21.96 -3.77
CA LYS A 334 9.99 21.99 -2.77
C LYS A 334 9.88 23.33 -2.03
N LEU A 335 10.92 24.15 -2.10
CA LEU A 335 10.92 25.52 -1.59
C LEU A 335 10.41 26.51 -2.64
N LEU A 336 10.24 26.09 -3.90
CA LEU A 336 9.67 26.94 -4.94
C LEU A 336 8.20 27.29 -4.58
N GLY A 337 7.88 28.58 -4.67
CA GLY A 337 6.58 29.13 -4.28
C GLY A 337 6.51 29.70 -2.88
N PHE A 338 7.58 29.56 -2.07
CA PHE A 338 7.77 30.30 -0.82
C PHE A 338 8.64 31.54 -1.07
N ASP A 339 8.36 32.63 -0.37
CA ASP A 339 9.16 33.85 -0.42
C ASP A 339 10.04 33.93 0.83
N PHE A 340 11.36 33.77 0.67
CA PHE A 340 12.27 33.75 1.81
C PHE A 340 13.67 34.23 1.48
N ARG A 341 14.36 34.72 2.51
CA ARG A 341 15.78 35.09 2.46
C ARG A 341 16.58 34.22 3.41
N VAL A 342 17.77 33.80 2.99
CA VAL A 342 18.66 32.98 3.84
C VAL A 342 19.76 33.86 4.43
N GLU A 343 19.80 33.92 5.76
CA GLU A 343 20.84 34.59 6.55
C GLU A 343 21.77 33.55 7.18
N TYR A 344 23.08 33.76 6.99
CA TYR A 344 24.08 33.01 7.72
C TYR A 344 24.25 33.58 9.13
N ARG A 345 24.14 32.73 10.16
CA ARG A 345 24.52 33.07 11.53
C ARG A 345 25.60 32.10 12.04
N PRO A 346 26.77 32.58 12.49
CA PRO A 346 27.76 31.72 13.14
C PRO A 346 27.15 30.94 14.31
N GLY A 347 27.48 29.65 14.44
CA GLY A 347 26.90 28.75 15.45
C GLY A 347 26.93 29.29 16.89
N ALA A 348 27.99 30.02 17.26
CA ALA A 348 28.11 30.67 18.57
C ALA A 348 27.01 31.70 18.89
N LEU A 349 26.49 32.39 17.86
CA LEU A 349 25.36 33.34 17.96
C LEU A 349 24.00 32.67 17.71
N ASN A 350 24.01 31.40 17.29
CA ASN A 350 22.84 30.58 17.05
C ASN A 350 22.60 29.65 18.26
N THR A 351 22.76 30.17 19.49
CA THR A 351 22.83 29.37 20.73
C THR A 351 21.57 28.53 20.98
N VAL A 352 20.40 29.00 20.49
CA VAL A 352 19.15 28.24 20.58
C VAL A 352 19.19 27.04 19.65
N ALA A 353 19.77 27.19 18.45
CA ALA A 353 19.85 26.14 17.45
C ALA A 353 21.06 25.23 17.61
N ASP A 354 22.28 25.74 17.84
CA ASP A 354 23.54 24.99 18.04
C ASP A 354 23.48 24.04 19.27
N ALA A 355 22.71 24.41 20.30
CA ALA A 355 22.41 23.51 21.41
C ALA A 355 21.45 22.34 21.05
N LEU A 356 20.78 22.39 19.88
CA LEU A 356 19.89 21.33 19.33
C LEU A 356 20.70 20.24 18.63
N SER A 357 21.82 20.59 17.94
CA SER A 357 22.58 19.61 17.16
C SER A 357 23.71 18.92 17.94
N ARG A 358 24.30 19.60 18.92
CA ARG A 358 25.48 19.11 19.65
C ARG A 358 25.13 18.67 21.06
N ARG A 359 24.60 17.44 21.18
CA ARG A 359 24.73 16.66 22.42
C ARG A 359 25.18 15.25 22.07
N ASP A 360 26.31 14.89 22.69
CA ASP A 360 27.02 13.61 22.69
C ASP A 360 27.90 13.32 21.46
N ALA A 361 29.10 13.92 21.45
CA ALA A 361 30.25 13.39 20.71
C ALA A 361 31.50 13.18 21.60
N ASP A 362 31.58 13.81 22.77
CA ASP A 362 32.72 13.66 23.68
C ASP A 362 32.27 13.05 25.00
N ASP A 363 32.36 11.71 25.07
CA ASP A 363 32.84 10.94 26.23
C ASP A 363 32.43 9.46 26.09
N MET A 364 33.17 8.73 25.25
CA MET A 364 33.31 7.28 25.38
C MET A 364 34.74 6.90 24.97
N ILE A 365 35.71 7.19 25.84
CA ILE A 365 36.94 6.40 25.90
C ILE A 365 36.55 5.08 26.56
N SER A 366 35.91 4.19 25.79
CA SER A 366 35.83 2.79 26.15
C SER A 366 37.18 2.15 25.88
N ALA A 367 37.81 1.63 26.92
CA ALA A 367 38.97 0.75 26.81
C ALA A 367 38.69 -0.33 25.75
N MET A 368 39.39 -0.26 24.63
CA MET A 368 39.30 -1.24 23.56
C MET A 368 40.05 -2.49 24.00
N ALA A 369 39.33 -3.53 24.39
CA ALA A 369 39.88 -4.87 24.42
C ALA A 369 40.22 -5.27 22.97
N LEU A 370 41.51 -5.46 22.69
CA LEU A 370 41.99 -6.01 21.43
C LEU A 370 41.67 -7.51 21.38
N SER A 371 40.48 -7.83 20.90
CA SER A 371 40.12 -9.17 20.47
C SER A 371 40.76 -9.43 19.10
N ALA A 372 41.92 -10.07 19.08
CA ALA A 372 42.52 -10.54 17.82
C ALA A 372 41.94 -11.92 17.45
N PRO A 373 41.35 -12.09 16.26
CA PRO A 373 40.98 -13.43 15.79
C PRO A 373 42.27 -14.22 15.51
N SER A 374 42.37 -15.47 15.97
CA SER A 374 43.35 -16.38 15.40
C SER A 374 42.82 -16.87 14.05
N PHE A 375 43.61 -16.68 12.99
CA PHE A 375 43.22 -17.08 11.65
C PHE A 375 44.05 -18.31 11.26
N THR A 376 43.62 -19.48 11.73
CA THR A 376 44.20 -20.79 11.36
C THR A 376 44.37 -20.94 9.84
N PHE A 377 43.45 -20.34 9.07
CA PHE A 377 43.52 -20.25 7.61
C PHE A 377 44.82 -19.62 7.07
N PHE A 378 45.28 -18.51 7.65
CA PHE A 378 46.52 -17.87 7.20
C PHE A 378 47.76 -18.65 7.64
N ASP A 379 47.70 -19.31 8.80
CA ASP A 379 48.78 -20.20 9.26
C ASP A 379 48.95 -21.41 8.34
N GLU A 380 47.86 -22.05 7.92
CA GLU A 380 47.84 -23.14 6.93
C GLU A 380 48.30 -22.66 5.54
N LEU A 381 47.91 -21.44 5.14
CA LEU A 381 48.35 -20.86 3.88
C LEU A 381 49.87 -20.57 3.89
N ARG A 382 50.43 -20.09 5.01
CA ARG A 382 51.88 -19.92 5.17
C ARG A 382 52.61 -21.26 5.05
N ALA A 383 52.13 -22.30 5.74
CA ALA A 383 52.74 -23.63 5.70
C ALA A 383 52.71 -24.26 4.30
N THR A 384 51.54 -24.23 3.63
CA THR A 384 51.37 -24.78 2.27
C THR A 384 52.18 -24.01 1.24
N THR A 385 52.19 -22.68 1.33
CA THR A 385 52.95 -21.82 0.41
C THR A 385 54.45 -21.99 0.60
N ALA A 386 54.94 -22.31 1.82
CA ALA A 386 56.35 -22.57 2.12
C ALA A 386 56.84 -23.96 1.65
N ALA A 387 55.97 -24.98 1.70
CA ALA A 387 56.28 -26.35 1.30
C ALA A 387 56.16 -26.63 -0.21
N ASP A 388 55.54 -25.75 -0.99
CA ASP A 388 55.31 -25.96 -2.43
C ASP A 388 56.51 -25.48 -3.29
N ASP A 389 57.31 -26.43 -3.79
CA ASP A 389 58.49 -26.18 -4.64
C ASP A 389 58.13 -25.53 -5.99
N SER A 390 56.88 -25.65 -6.45
CA SER A 390 56.43 -25.03 -7.72
C SER A 390 56.34 -23.51 -7.65
N LEU A 391 56.35 -22.93 -6.45
CA LEU A 391 56.26 -21.47 -6.22
C LEU A 391 57.64 -20.79 -6.18
N THR A 392 58.73 -21.53 -6.39
CA THR A 392 60.11 -21.01 -6.34
C THR A 392 60.32 -19.82 -7.27
N SER A 393 59.80 -19.87 -8.50
CA SER A 393 59.87 -18.75 -9.46
C SER A 393 59.14 -17.49 -8.96
N ALA A 394 57.99 -17.65 -8.32
CA ALA A 394 57.23 -16.51 -7.77
C ALA A 394 57.92 -15.92 -6.53
N ARG A 395 58.62 -16.75 -5.72
CA ARG A 395 59.45 -16.27 -4.61
C ARG A 395 60.68 -15.50 -5.09
N THR A 396 61.35 -15.96 -6.15
CA THR A 396 62.49 -15.23 -6.75
C THR A 396 62.05 -13.88 -7.30
N LYS A 397 60.89 -13.82 -7.97
CA LYS A 397 60.29 -12.56 -8.45
C LYS A 397 59.87 -11.63 -7.31
N ALA A 398 59.32 -12.17 -6.23
CA ALA A 398 58.99 -11.40 -5.03
C ALA A 398 60.22 -10.83 -4.32
N ALA A 399 61.35 -11.57 -4.33
CA ALA A 399 62.62 -11.09 -3.79
C ALA A 399 63.26 -10.00 -4.66
N ALA A 400 63.03 -10.03 -5.98
CA ALA A 400 63.46 -8.99 -6.92
C ALA A 400 62.51 -7.78 -6.99
N GLY A 401 61.30 -7.88 -6.41
CA GLY A 401 60.28 -6.82 -6.47
C GLY A 401 59.65 -6.63 -7.85
N GLU A 402 59.71 -7.65 -8.71
CA GLU A 402 59.25 -7.58 -10.10
C GLU A 402 57.81 -8.09 -10.27
N GLU A 403 57.09 -7.55 -11.27
CA GLU A 403 55.72 -7.97 -11.65
C GLU A 403 54.68 -7.90 -10.50
N GLY A 404 54.87 -7.01 -9.52
CA GLY A 404 53.93 -6.78 -8.43
C GLY A 404 53.93 -7.85 -7.34
N TRP A 405 54.92 -8.76 -7.33
CA TRP A 405 55.06 -9.79 -6.30
C TRP A 405 55.81 -9.26 -5.08
N ALA A 406 55.31 -9.57 -3.88
CA ALA A 406 55.95 -9.25 -2.62
C ALA A 406 55.67 -10.31 -1.56
N VAL A 407 56.58 -10.49 -0.61
CA VAL A 407 56.34 -11.32 0.59
C VAL A 407 56.02 -10.40 1.76
N VAL A 408 54.82 -10.55 2.33
CA VAL A 408 54.36 -9.76 3.48
C VAL A 408 53.90 -10.72 4.56
N ASP A 409 54.51 -10.64 5.75
CA ASP A 409 54.16 -11.50 6.91
C ASP A 409 54.16 -13.01 6.59
N GLY A 410 55.17 -13.48 5.84
CA GLY A 410 55.31 -14.88 5.43
C GLY A 410 54.31 -15.35 4.35
N LEU A 411 53.43 -14.46 3.85
CA LEU A 411 52.49 -14.74 2.76
C LEU A 411 53.00 -14.15 1.45
N LEU A 412 52.86 -14.92 0.38
CA LEU A 412 53.11 -14.44 -0.99
C LEU A 412 51.94 -13.55 -1.42
N THR A 413 52.23 -12.32 -1.85
CA THR A 413 51.24 -11.36 -2.31
C THR A 413 51.52 -10.92 -3.74
N LYS A 414 50.46 -10.60 -4.48
CA LYS A 414 50.52 -10.01 -5.82
C LYS A 414 49.64 -8.77 -5.88
N ASP A 415 50.22 -7.63 -6.23
CA ASP A 415 49.56 -6.31 -6.24
C ASP A 415 48.83 -5.99 -4.92
N GLY A 416 49.47 -6.34 -3.80
CA GLY A 416 48.93 -6.13 -2.45
C GLY A 416 47.85 -7.13 -1.99
N LYS A 417 47.63 -8.23 -2.73
CA LYS A 417 46.61 -9.26 -2.43
C LYS A 417 47.25 -10.62 -2.15
N VAL A 418 46.68 -11.38 -1.22
CA VAL A 418 47.21 -12.68 -0.83
C VAL A 418 47.05 -13.69 -1.96
N PHE A 419 48.16 -14.26 -2.43
CA PHE A 419 48.16 -15.28 -3.48
C PHE A 419 47.74 -16.63 -2.90
N VAL A 420 46.72 -17.27 -3.50
CA VAL A 420 46.28 -18.61 -3.11
C VAL A 420 46.60 -19.59 -4.24
N PRO A 421 47.53 -20.55 -4.04
CA PRO A 421 47.89 -21.56 -5.04
C PRO A 421 46.72 -22.50 -5.33
N GLN A 422 46.61 -22.96 -6.58
CA GLN A 422 45.60 -23.98 -6.94
C GLN A 422 45.85 -25.34 -6.29
N SER A 423 47.11 -25.64 -5.96
CA SER A 423 47.58 -26.82 -5.23
C SER A 423 47.21 -26.84 -3.75
N SER A 424 46.82 -25.70 -3.16
CA SER A 424 46.69 -25.54 -1.70
C SER A 424 45.52 -26.30 -1.06
N GLY A 425 44.53 -26.78 -1.81
CA GLY A 425 43.28 -27.33 -1.27
C GLY A 425 42.38 -26.32 -0.55
N LEU A 426 42.88 -25.11 -0.29
CA LEU A 426 42.21 -24.04 0.47
C LEU A 426 41.24 -23.18 -0.36
N ILE A 427 41.18 -23.39 -1.68
CA ILE A 427 40.29 -22.64 -2.57
C ILE A 427 38.82 -22.76 -2.16
N ASP A 428 38.38 -23.96 -1.78
CA ASP A 428 36.98 -24.19 -1.40
C ASP A 428 36.60 -23.45 -0.11
N ALA A 429 37.54 -23.39 0.86
CA ALA A 429 37.38 -22.62 2.09
C ALA A 429 37.28 -21.11 1.81
N VAL A 430 38.13 -20.57 0.92
CA VAL A 430 38.10 -19.15 0.52
C VAL A 430 36.80 -18.82 -0.23
N LEU A 431 36.34 -19.70 -1.13
CA LEU A 431 35.08 -19.52 -1.86
C LEU A 431 33.88 -19.58 -0.93
N THR A 432 33.88 -20.50 0.03
CA THR A 432 32.85 -20.63 1.07
C THR A 432 32.80 -19.38 1.95
N LEU A 433 33.95 -18.83 2.35
CA LEU A 433 34.02 -17.60 3.14
C LEU A 433 33.51 -16.39 2.35
N ALA A 434 33.91 -16.24 1.09
CA ALA A 434 33.46 -15.13 0.24
C ALA A 434 31.96 -15.21 -0.09
N HIS A 435 31.42 -16.42 -0.30
CA HIS A 435 30.04 -16.64 -0.72
C HIS A 435 29.04 -16.78 0.44
N GLY A 436 29.41 -17.47 1.53
CA GLY A 436 28.55 -17.88 2.64
C GLY A 436 27.99 -16.73 3.48
N LEU A 437 28.64 -15.56 3.46
CA LEU A 437 28.17 -14.38 4.19
C LEU A 437 26.84 -13.79 3.68
N GLY A 438 26.35 -14.20 2.51
CA GLY A 438 25.08 -13.67 2.02
C GLY A 438 24.59 -14.19 0.67
N HIS A 439 25.25 -15.18 0.08
CA HIS A 439 24.85 -15.78 -1.19
C HIS A 439 24.57 -14.73 -2.28
N GLU A 440 25.41 -13.70 -2.44
CA GLU A 440 25.04 -12.49 -3.20
C GLU A 440 25.20 -12.61 -4.73
N GLY A 441 25.65 -13.77 -5.22
CA GLY A 441 25.80 -14.06 -6.66
C GLY A 441 27.20 -13.75 -7.20
N VAL A 442 27.47 -14.22 -8.42
CA VAL A 442 28.82 -14.34 -8.98
C VAL A 442 29.63 -13.04 -8.95
N GLN A 443 29.05 -11.91 -9.37
CA GLN A 443 29.78 -10.63 -9.47
C GLN A 443 30.22 -10.09 -8.10
N LYS A 444 29.32 -10.13 -7.11
CA LYS A 444 29.61 -9.65 -5.75
C LYS A 444 30.55 -10.59 -5.02
N THR A 445 30.38 -11.91 -5.16
CA THR A 445 31.30 -12.90 -4.62
C THR A 445 32.70 -12.74 -5.24
N LEU A 446 32.79 -12.49 -6.55
CA LEU A 446 34.07 -12.24 -7.22
C LEU A 446 34.73 -10.93 -6.77
N HIS A 447 33.95 -9.87 -6.57
CA HIS A 447 34.47 -8.60 -6.06
C HIS A 447 35.04 -8.74 -4.65
N ARG A 448 34.32 -9.42 -3.76
CA ARG A 448 34.78 -9.71 -2.39
C ARG A 448 36.04 -10.57 -2.39
N LEU A 449 36.05 -11.65 -3.19
CA LEU A 449 37.22 -12.52 -3.33
C LEU A 449 38.45 -11.73 -3.79
N ARG A 450 38.29 -10.85 -4.77
CA ARG A 450 39.37 -10.03 -5.35
C ARG A 450 39.80 -8.84 -4.50
N ALA A 451 39.10 -8.54 -3.41
CA ALA A 451 39.55 -7.51 -2.47
C ALA A 451 40.81 -8.00 -1.76
N ASP A 452 40.77 -9.24 -1.28
CA ASP A 452 41.78 -9.76 -0.34
C ASP A 452 42.67 -10.85 -0.98
N PHE A 453 42.16 -11.59 -1.98
CA PHE A 453 42.84 -12.75 -2.57
C PHE A 453 43.08 -12.63 -4.08
N TYR A 454 44.22 -13.15 -4.52
CA TYR A 454 44.55 -13.36 -5.92
C TYR A 454 44.56 -14.87 -6.23
N ILE A 455 43.63 -15.31 -7.09
CA ILE A 455 43.51 -16.70 -7.56
C ILE A 455 43.48 -16.72 -9.09
N VAL A 456 44.34 -17.55 -9.69
CA VAL A 456 44.35 -17.74 -11.15
C VAL A 456 43.03 -18.41 -11.56
N GLY A 457 42.30 -17.79 -12.50
CA GLY A 457 41.01 -18.32 -12.96
C GLY A 457 39.82 -18.08 -12.02
N ALA A 458 39.93 -17.18 -11.04
CA ALA A 458 38.90 -16.90 -10.01
C ALA A 458 37.46 -16.76 -10.55
N ARG A 459 37.27 -16.18 -11.74
CA ARG A 459 35.94 -15.98 -12.33
C ARG A 459 35.23 -17.29 -12.64
N ARG A 460 35.94 -18.29 -13.17
CA ARG A 460 35.38 -19.60 -13.51
C ARG A 460 35.04 -20.37 -12.24
N LEU A 461 35.99 -20.40 -11.29
CA LEU A 461 35.81 -21.03 -9.98
C LEU A 461 34.60 -20.48 -9.21
N VAL A 462 34.48 -19.15 -9.09
CA VAL A 462 33.32 -18.52 -8.42
C VAL A 462 32.02 -18.80 -9.18
N SER A 463 32.04 -18.80 -10.52
CA SER A 463 30.85 -19.10 -11.31
C SER A 463 30.35 -20.53 -11.09
N ASP A 464 31.26 -21.50 -11.07
CA ASP A 464 30.91 -22.91 -10.91
C ASP A 464 30.47 -23.21 -9.46
N PHE A 465 31.14 -22.63 -8.46
CA PHE A 465 30.78 -22.72 -7.05
C PHE A 465 29.38 -22.14 -6.75
N VAL A 466 29.09 -20.93 -7.26
CA VAL A 466 27.77 -20.29 -7.08
C VAL A 466 26.67 -21.05 -7.83
N ARG A 467 26.98 -21.66 -8.98
CA ARG A 467 26.02 -22.47 -9.76
C ARG A 467 25.69 -23.78 -9.03
N ALA A 468 26.66 -24.39 -8.36
CA ALA A 468 26.48 -25.61 -7.57
C ALA A 468 25.82 -25.35 -6.20
N CYS A 469 25.88 -24.12 -5.66
CA CYS A 469 25.34 -23.79 -4.34
C CYS A 469 23.82 -24.02 -4.22
N GLU A 470 23.42 -24.95 -3.36
CA GLU A 470 22.01 -25.34 -3.14
C GLU A 470 21.12 -24.18 -2.65
N VAL A 471 21.62 -23.36 -1.71
CA VAL A 471 20.89 -22.19 -1.18
C VAL A 471 20.60 -21.17 -2.28
N CYS A 472 21.55 -20.97 -3.20
CA CYS A 472 21.35 -20.13 -4.37
C CYS A 472 20.34 -20.75 -5.35
N GLN A 473 20.45 -22.05 -5.64
CA GLN A 473 19.54 -22.75 -6.56
C GLN A 473 18.08 -22.73 -6.08
N ARG A 474 17.83 -22.90 -4.77
CA ARG A 474 16.49 -22.92 -4.16
C ARG A 474 15.82 -21.55 -4.06
N ASN A 475 16.60 -20.50 -3.73
CA ASN A 475 16.04 -19.19 -3.39
C ASN A 475 16.12 -18.16 -4.51
N LYS A 476 17.09 -18.27 -5.42
CA LYS A 476 17.27 -17.30 -6.51
C LYS A 476 16.55 -17.73 -7.78
N THR A 477 15.80 -16.79 -8.33
CA THR A 477 15.28 -16.87 -9.70
C THR A 477 16.39 -16.48 -10.68
N ASP A 478 16.58 -17.28 -11.71
CA ASP A 478 17.52 -16.91 -12.77
C ASP A 478 16.94 -15.72 -13.54
N HIS A 479 17.78 -14.73 -13.86
CA HIS A 479 17.42 -13.59 -14.71
C HIS A 479 17.39 -14.01 -16.19
N LEU A 480 16.67 -15.09 -16.50
CA LEU A 480 16.48 -15.60 -17.85
C LEU A 480 15.18 -15.03 -18.44
N ARG A 481 15.16 -14.90 -19.77
CA ARG A 481 13.93 -14.63 -20.54
C ARG A 481 12.92 -15.78 -20.26
N PRO A 482 11.61 -15.53 -20.21
CA PRO A 482 10.62 -16.58 -19.95
C PRO A 482 10.79 -17.74 -20.95
N GLY A 483 10.90 -18.97 -20.45
CA GLY A 483 10.96 -20.18 -21.29
C GLY A 483 9.57 -20.61 -21.77
N GLY A 484 9.53 -21.37 -22.88
CA GLY A 484 8.31 -21.91 -23.49
C GLY A 484 7.95 -21.22 -24.80
N LEU A 485 7.90 -22.01 -25.87
CA LEU A 485 7.31 -21.59 -27.14
C LEU A 485 5.79 -21.48 -26.98
N LEU A 486 5.18 -20.50 -27.64
CA LEU A 486 3.73 -20.34 -27.65
C LEU A 486 3.11 -21.59 -28.27
N GLN A 487 2.34 -22.39 -27.53
CA GLN A 487 1.52 -23.44 -28.14
C GLN A 487 0.24 -22.78 -28.68
N PRO A 488 0.07 -22.67 -30.01
CA PRO A 488 -1.15 -22.13 -30.55
C PRO A 488 -2.29 -23.14 -30.29
N LEU A 489 -3.43 -22.63 -29.81
CA LEU A 489 -4.69 -23.35 -29.93
C LEU A 489 -4.95 -23.66 -31.42
N ASP A 490 -5.68 -24.73 -31.72
CA ASP A 490 -6.04 -25.10 -33.10
C ASP A 490 -6.54 -23.87 -33.87
N VAL A 491 -5.98 -23.69 -35.08
CA VAL A 491 -6.36 -22.60 -35.97
C VAL A 491 -7.81 -22.86 -36.40
N PRO A 492 -8.75 -21.94 -36.10
CA PRO A 492 -10.14 -22.09 -36.52
C PRO A 492 -10.22 -22.22 -38.05
N SER A 493 -11.25 -22.91 -38.55
CA SER A 493 -11.42 -23.13 -40.00
C SER A 493 -12.29 -22.07 -40.68
N SER A 494 -13.05 -21.28 -39.91
CA SER A 494 -13.99 -20.29 -40.43
C SER A 494 -14.10 -19.06 -39.55
N VAL A 495 -14.53 -17.94 -40.15
CA VAL A 495 -14.77 -16.68 -39.43
C VAL A 495 -15.89 -16.88 -38.40
N TRP A 496 -15.70 -16.39 -37.18
CA TRP A 496 -16.66 -16.43 -36.08
C TRP A 496 -17.06 -17.82 -35.56
N SER A 497 -16.40 -18.91 -35.98
CA SER A 497 -16.64 -20.23 -35.39
C SER A 497 -16.05 -20.37 -33.98
N ASP A 498 -14.95 -19.69 -33.71
CA ASP A 498 -14.21 -19.80 -32.46
C ASP A 498 -13.86 -18.41 -31.95
N ILE A 499 -14.45 -18.02 -30.83
CA ILE A 499 -14.26 -16.68 -30.27
C ILE A 499 -13.53 -16.72 -28.93
N ALA A 500 -12.86 -15.62 -28.59
CA ALA A 500 -12.29 -15.36 -27.29
C ALA A 500 -13.05 -14.22 -26.60
N MET A 501 -13.31 -14.34 -25.30
CA MET A 501 -14.02 -13.33 -24.49
C MET A 501 -13.23 -12.99 -23.23
N ASP A 502 -13.05 -11.69 -22.96
CA ASP A 502 -12.36 -11.20 -21.76
C ASP A 502 -12.94 -9.85 -21.28
N PHE A 503 -12.62 -9.44 -20.04
CA PHE A 503 -13.05 -8.17 -19.46
C PHE A 503 -11.89 -7.19 -19.29
N VAL A 504 -12.09 -5.96 -19.75
CA VAL A 504 -11.23 -4.81 -19.43
C VAL A 504 -11.90 -3.99 -18.33
N GLU A 505 -11.44 -4.20 -17.09
CA GLU A 505 -11.94 -3.51 -15.89
C GLU A 505 -11.10 -2.28 -15.50
N GLY A 506 -11.65 -1.46 -14.58
CA GLY A 506 -10.92 -0.33 -14.00
C GLY A 506 -10.97 0.97 -14.80
N LEU A 507 -11.92 1.13 -15.72
CA LEU A 507 -12.11 2.36 -16.49
C LEU A 507 -12.88 3.44 -15.71
N PRO A 508 -12.66 4.74 -15.99
CA PRO A 508 -13.42 5.82 -15.38
C PRO A 508 -14.92 5.67 -15.61
N ARG A 509 -15.74 5.94 -14.60
CA ARG A 509 -17.20 5.85 -14.72
C ARG A 509 -17.76 6.96 -15.63
N VAL A 510 -18.38 6.58 -16.75
CA VAL A 510 -19.00 7.48 -17.74
C VAL A 510 -20.35 6.92 -18.13
N ASN A 511 -21.44 7.68 -17.97
CA ASN A 511 -22.82 7.22 -18.22
C ASN A 511 -23.16 5.86 -17.56
N GLY A 512 -22.62 5.61 -16.36
CA GLY A 512 -22.80 4.35 -15.63
C GLY A 512 -21.92 3.18 -16.09
N LYS A 513 -21.17 3.32 -17.20
CA LYS A 513 -20.26 2.31 -17.76
C LYS A 513 -18.87 2.39 -17.12
N THR A 514 -18.28 1.23 -16.82
CA THR A 514 -16.96 1.11 -16.14
C THR A 514 -16.11 -0.06 -16.64
N VAL A 515 -16.67 -0.95 -17.45
CA VAL A 515 -16.01 -2.17 -17.94
C VAL A 515 -16.26 -2.30 -19.43
N ILE A 516 -15.33 -2.91 -20.17
CA ILE A 516 -15.53 -3.31 -21.57
C ILE A 516 -15.44 -4.83 -21.63
N LEU A 517 -16.46 -5.48 -22.21
CA LEU A 517 -16.37 -6.87 -22.64
C LEU A 517 -15.74 -6.89 -24.04
N THR A 518 -14.61 -7.58 -24.18
CA THR A 518 -13.95 -7.76 -25.47
C THR A 518 -14.31 -9.12 -26.03
N VAL A 519 -14.76 -9.15 -27.29
CA VAL A 519 -15.11 -10.38 -28.00
C VAL A 519 -14.35 -10.42 -29.31
N ILE A 520 -13.51 -11.43 -29.50
CA ILE A 520 -12.56 -11.47 -30.61
C ILE A 520 -12.73 -12.79 -31.36
N ASP A 521 -12.91 -12.72 -32.67
CA ASP A 521 -12.86 -13.89 -33.54
C ASP A 521 -11.42 -14.39 -33.65
N ARG A 522 -11.17 -15.65 -33.30
CA ARG A 522 -9.81 -16.21 -33.29
C ARG A 522 -9.27 -16.46 -34.70
N PHE A 523 -10.14 -16.51 -35.71
CA PHE A 523 -9.76 -16.67 -37.11
C PHE A 523 -9.35 -15.32 -37.74
N SER A 524 -10.31 -14.41 -37.87
CA SER A 524 -10.11 -13.12 -38.53
C SER A 524 -9.49 -12.05 -37.64
N LYS A 525 -9.41 -12.30 -36.33
CA LYS A 525 -8.99 -11.32 -35.30
C LYS A 525 -9.86 -10.07 -35.26
N TYR A 526 -11.06 -10.14 -35.82
CA TYR A 526 -12.04 -9.08 -35.74
C TYR A 526 -12.56 -9.00 -34.30
N ALA A 527 -12.63 -7.80 -33.74
CA ALA A 527 -13.00 -7.58 -32.34
C ALA A 527 -14.22 -6.67 -32.20
N HIS A 528 -15.02 -6.95 -31.18
CA HIS A 528 -16.11 -6.10 -30.69
C HIS A 528 -15.78 -5.63 -29.26
N PHE A 529 -15.98 -4.34 -29.00
CA PHE A 529 -15.69 -3.73 -27.69
C PHE A 529 -16.97 -3.20 -27.04
N LEU A 530 -17.54 -3.96 -26.11
CA LEU A 530 -18.90 -3.74 -25.62
C LEU A 530 -18.89 -3.11 -24.21
N PRO A 531 -19.40 -1.88 -24.01
CA PRO A 531 -19.34 -1.21 -22.72
C PRO A 531 -20.41 -1.75 -21.74
N LEU A 532 -19.98 -2.11 -20.53
CA LEU A 532 -20.80 -2.65 -19.44
C LEU A 532 -20.89 -1.70 -18.24
N SER A 533 -22.05 -1.72 -17.58
CA SER A 533 -22.30 -1.00 -16.33
C SER A 533 -22.07 -1.95 -15.15
N HIS A 534 -21.31 -1.53 -14.13
CA HIS A 534 -21.15 -2.32 -12.91
C HIS A 534 -22.27 -2.02 -11.90
N PRO A 535 -22.85 -3.02 -11.22
CA PRO A 535 -22.57 -4.46 -11.35
C PRO A 535 -23.24 -5.09 -12.58
N TYR A 536 -22.54 -6.01 -13.26
CA TYR A 536 -23.08 -6.86 -14.31
C TYR A 536 -23.26 -8.29 -13.81
N THR A 537 -24.28 -8.97 -14.31
CA THR A 537 -24.59 -10.39 -14.03
C THR A 537 -24.38 -11.23 -15.28
N ALA A 538 -24.26 -12.56 -15.13
CA ALA A 538 -24.14 -13.48 -16.26
C ALA A 538 -25.30 -13.34 -17.26
N ALA A 539 -26.52 -13.08 -16.79
CA ALA A 539 -27.67 -12.80 -17.65
C ALA A 539 -27.52 -11.50 -18.44
N SER A 540 -27.04 -10.42 -17.81
CA SER A 540 -26.82 -9.14 -18.50
C SER A 540 -25.71 -9.19 -19.55
N VAL A 541 -24.64 -9.95 -19.28
CA VAL A 541 -23.53 -10.17 -20.20
C VAL A 541 -24.00 -11.03 -21.38
N ALA A 542 -24.76 -12.09 -21.11
CA ALA A 542 -25.32 -12.93 -22.16
C ALA A 542 -26.23 -12.11 -23.08
N ARG A 543 -27.13 -11.30 -22.53
CA ARG A 543 -28.01 -10.44 -23.34
C ARG A 543 -27.23 -9.55 -24.30
N ILE A 544 -26.20 -8.86 -23.82
CA ILE A 544 -25.37 -7.98 -24.66
C ILE A 544 -24.58 -8.78 -25.70
N PHE A 545 -24.09 -9.97 -25.36
CA PHE A 545 -23.46 -10.87 -26.31
C PHE A 545 -24.42 -11.28 -27.44
N PHE A 546 -25.67 -11.59 -27.12
CA PHE A 546 -26.67 -11.92 -28.15
C PHE A 546 -27.06 -10.69 -29.00
N GLU A 547 -27.25 -9.53 -28.37
CA GLU A 547 -27.64 -8.28 -29.03
C GLU A 547 -26.56 -7.76 -29.99
N GLU A 548 -25.28 -7.84 -29.61
CA GLU A 548 -24.20 -7.16 -30.35
C GLU A 548 -23.27 -8.11 -31.11
N VAL A 549 -23.19 -9.39 -30.75
CA VAL A 549 -22.31 -10.35 -31.42
C VAL A 549 -23.12 -11.38 -32.21
N VAL A 550 -23.99 -12.13 -31.53
CA VAL A 550 -24.76 -13.22 -32.17
C VAL A 550 -25.69 -12.68 -33.26
N ARG A 551 -26.29 -11.50 -33.04
CA ARG A 551 -27.11 -10.80 -34.06
C ARG A 551 -26.35 -10.57 -35.37
N LEU A 552 -25.04 -10.31 -35.30
CA LEU A 552 -24.23 -9.97 -36.47
C LEU A 552 -23.61 -11.22 -37.11
N HIS A 553 -23.16 -12.18 -36.30
CA HIS A 553 -22.27 -13.26 -36.75
C HIS A 553 -22.81 -14.67 -36.51
N GLY A 554 -23.94 -14.80 -35.83
CA GLY A 554 -24.50 -16.09 -35.40
C GLY A 554 -23.81 -16.66 -34.16
N LEU A 555 -24.17 -17.89 -33.81
CA LEU A 555 -23.64 -18.58 -32.64
C LEU A 555 -22.29 -19.24 -32.97
N PRO A 556 -21.23 -19.02 -32.16
CA PRO A 556 -19.95 -19.67 -32.36
C PRO A 556 -20.02 -21.16 -31.98
N SER A 557 -19.12 -21.97 -32.52
CA SER A 557 -18.93 -23.37 -32.14
C SER A 557 -18.18 -23.51 -30.81
N SER A 558 -17.22 -22.62 -30.53
CA SER A 558 -16.53 -22.60 -29.24
C SER A 558 -16.22 -21.19 -28.73
N ILE A 559 -16.22 -21.05 -27.40
CA ILE A 559 -15.87 -19.80 -26.70
C ILE A 559 -14.70 -20.10 -25.76
N VAL A 560 -13.61 -19.38 -25.96
CA VAL A 560 -12.47 -19.36 -25.04
C VAL A 560 -12.63 -18.17 -24.09
N SER A 561 -12.56 -18.41 -22.79
CA SER A 561 -12.62 -17.33 -21.78
C SER A 561 -11.78 -17.68 -20.57
N ASP A 562 -11.47 -16.68 -19.75
CA ASP A 562 -10.86 -16.90 -18.46
C ASP A 562 -11.86 -17.52 -17.46
N ARG A 563 -11.40 -17.77 -16.23
CA ARG A 563 -12.23 -18.37 -15.18
C ARG A 563 -12.97 -17.30 -14.36
N ASP A 564 -13.41 -16.20 -14.99
CA ASP A 564 -14.22 -15.21 -14.32
C ASP A 564 -15.51 -15.84 -13.74
N PRO A 565 -15.97 -15.42 -12.54
CA PRO A 565 -17.21 -15.92 -11.93
C PRO A 565 -18.44 -15.84 -12.85
N VAL A 566 -18.49 -14.88 -13.77
CA VAL A 566 -19.57 -14.76 -14.76
C VAL A 566 -19.53 -15.92 -15.76
N PHE A 567 -18.38 -16.17 -16.39
CA PHE A 567 -18.22 -17.22 -17.40
C PHE A 567 -18.27 -18.63 -16.80
N THR A 568 -17.90 -18.78 -15.53
CA THR A 568 -17.96 -20.05 -14.80
C THR A 568 -19.28 -20.33 -14.08
N SER A 569 -20.22 -19.36 -14.12
CA SER A 569 -21.54 -19.48 -13.49
C SER A 569 -22.37 -20.61 -14.09
N ASN A 570 -23.25 -21.20 -13.28
CA ASN A 570 -24.16 -22.25 -13.73
C ASN A 570 -25.10 -21.76 -14.84
N PHE A 571 -25.55 -20.49 -14.77
CA PHE A 571 -26.35 -19.87 -15.82
C PHE A 571 -25.61 -19.85 -17.16
N TRP A 572 -24.36 -19.40 -17.18
CA TRP A 572 -23.55 -19.30 -18.40
C TRP A 572 -23.28 -20.68 -19.01
N LYS A 573 -22.86 -21.64 -18.17
CA LYS A 573 -22.62 -23.02 -18.61
C LYS A 573 -23.88 -23.65 -19.21
N GLU A 574 -25.02 -23.50 -18.55
CA GLU A 574 -26.27 -24.11 -19.00
C GLU A 574 -26.81 -23.46 -20.28
N LEU A 575 -26.77 -22.13 -20.39
CA LEU A 575 -27.18 -21.39 -21.58
C LEU A 575 -26.40 -21.83 -22.82
N PHE A 576 -25.08 -21.88 -22.72
CA PHE A 576 -24.21 -22.23 -23.85
C PHE A 576 -24.21 -23.73 -24.14
N ARG A 577 -24.37 -24.60 -23.13
CA ARG A 577 -24.60 -26.04 -23.32
C ARG A 577 -25.88 -26.30 -24.12
N LEU A 578 -26.98 -25.63 -23.78
CA LEU A 578 -28.26 -25.75 -24.50
C LEU A 578 -28.20 -25.12 -25.89
N SER A 579 -27.33 -24.13 -26.10
CA SER A 579 -27.10 -23.49 -27.39
C SER A 579 -26.11 -24.25 -28.30
N GLY A 580 -25.58 -25.40 -27.85
CA GLY A 580 -24.64 -26.22 -28.62
C GLY A 580 -23.20 -25.68 -28.68
N ILE A 581 -22.84 -24.76 -27.79
CA ILE A 581 -21.54 -24.05 -27.80
C ILE A 581 -20.57 -24.70 -26.82
N GLN A 582 -19.35 -25.00 -27.28
CA GLN A 582 -18.30 -25.56 -26.43
C GLN A 582 -17.57 -24.45 -25.65
N LEU A 583 -17.75 -24.42 -24.34
CA LEU A 583 -17.00 -23.50 -23.45
C LEU A 583 -15.62 -24.08 -23.10
N LYS A 584 -14.56 -23.39 -23.51
CA LYS A 584 -13.16 -23.73 -23.24
C LYS A 584 -12.58 -22.70 -22.27
N PHE A 585 -12.44 -23.06 -21.00
CA PHE A 585 -11.82 -22.15 -20.02
C PHE A 585 -10.30 -22.24 -20.08
N SER A 586 -9.62 -21.10 -20.15
CA SER A 586 -8.17 -21.07 -19.95
C SER A 586 -7.85 -21.63 -18.55
N SER A 587 -6.79 -22.44 -18.45
CA SER A 587 -6.39 -22.97 -17.15
C SER A 587 -5.83 -21.82 -16.31
N ALA A 588 -6.14 -21.78 -15.01
CA ALA A 588 -5.66 -20.73 -14.09
C ALA A 588 -4.12 -20.63 -13.98
N PHE A 589 -3.40 -21.51 -14.70
CA PHE A 589 -1.96 -21.74 -14.66
C PHE A 589 -1.24 -21.44 -15.99
N HIS A 590 -1.95 -21.06 -17.06
CA HIS A 590 -1.37 -20.66 -18.35
C HIS A 590 -2.01 -19.36 -18.89
N PRO A 591 -1.40 -18.18 -18.69
CA PRO A 591 -1.83 -16.95 -19.37
C PRO A 591 -1.62 -16.97 -20.89
N GLN A 592 -0.90 -17.96 -21.42
CA GLN A 592 -0.51 -18.04 -22.83
C GLN A 592 -1.58 -18.64 -23.75
N THR A 593 -2.61 -19.32 -23.23
CA THR A 593 -3.67 -19.90 -24.07
C THR A 593 -4.63 -18.85 -24.64
N ASP A 594 -4.68 -17.65 -24.05
CA ASP A 594 -5.50 -16.53 -24.53
C ASP A 594 -4.65 -15.30 -24.89
N GLY A 595 -3.48 -15.54 -25.49
CA GLY A 595 -2.58 -14.46 -25.92
C GLY A 595 -3.20 -13.51 -26.95
N GLN A 596 -4.28 -13.91 -27.63
CA GLN A 596 -5.00 -13.05 -28.56
C GLN A 596 -5.91 -12.04 -27.86
N SER A 597 -6.69 -12.42 -26.84
CA SER A 597 -7.48 -11.47 -26.05
C SER A 597 -6.57 -10.52 -25.26
N GLU A 598 -5.48 -11.03 -24.69
CA GLU A 598 -4.54 -10.19 -23.95
C GLU A 598 -3.85 -9.16 -24.86
N ALA A 599 -3.50 -9.56 -26.09
CA ALA A 599 -2.95 -8.65 -27.09
C ALA A 599 -3.96 -7.59 -27.50
N ALA A 600 -5.20 -7.97 -27.80
CA ALA A 600 -6.26 -7.03 -28.15
C ALA A 600 -6.58 -6.07 -26.98
N ASN A 601 -6.64 -6.58 -25.75
CA ASN A 601 -6.89 -5.79 -24.53
C ASN A 601 -5.78 -4.76 -24.28
N LYS A 602 -4.53 -5.10 -24.58
CA LYS A 602 -3.41 -4.14 -24.55
C LYS A 602 -3.53 -3.08 -25.64
N VAL A 603 -3.92 -3.47 -26.85
CA VAL A 603 -4.09 -2.54 -27.99
C VAL A 603 -5.25 -1.59 -27.75
N ILE A 604 -6.42 -2.06 -27.29
CA ILE A 604 -7.55 -1.17 -26.98
C ILE A 604 -7.24 -0.22 -25.82
N ALA A 605 -6.53 -0.69 -24.78
CA ALA A 605 -6.10 0.18 -23.69
C ALA A 605 -5.11 1.26 -24.17
N MET A 606 -4.27 0.95 -25.15
CA MET A 606 -3.39 1.92 -25.81
C MET A 606 -4.19 2.89 -26.68
N TYR A 607 -5.10 2.40 -27.52
CA TYR A 607 -5.97 3.25 -28.36
C TYR A 607 -6.78 4.21 -27.52
N LEU A 608 -7.44 3.74 -26.46
CA LEU A 608 -8.20 4.61 -25.57
C LEU A 608 -7.31 5.66 -24.88
N ARG A 609 -6.07 5.34 -24.50
CA ARG A 609 -5.12 6.35 -23.99
C ARG A 609 -4.76 7.39 -25.05
N CYS A 610 -4.48 6.96 -26.28
CA CYS A 610 -4.14 7.87 -27.39
C CYS A 610 -5.32 8.76 -27.78
N LEU A 611 -6.54 8.20 -27.82
CA LEU A 611 -7.78 8.86 -28.20
C LEU A 611 -8.31 9.82 -27.10
N THR A 612 -8.17 9.46 -25.83
CA THR A 612 -8.66 10.28 -24.72
C THR A 612 -7.68 11.35 -24.25
N GLY A 613 -6.36 11.14 -24.44
CA GLY A 613 -5.32 12.07 -23.97
C GLY A 613 -5.50 12.44 -22.50
N ASP A 614 -5.54 13.74 -22.20
CA ASP A 614 -5.74 14.29 -20.86
C ASP A 614 -7.21 14.25 -20.37
N ARG A 615 -8.14 13.75 -21.19
CA ARG A 615 -9.59 13.70 -20.91
C ARG A 615 -10.10 12.25 -20.82
N PRO A 616 -9.66 11.47 -19.83
CA PRO A 616 -9.98 10.04 -19.72
C PRO A 616 -11.48 9.75 -19.53
N ARG A 617 -12.29 10.74 -19.13
CA ARG A 617 -13.76 10.62 -19.02
C ARG A 617 -14.50 10.63 -20.37
N GLN A 618 -13.80 10.79 -21.49
CA GLN A 618 -14.43 10.74 -22.82
C GLN A 618 -14.32 9.36 -23.49
N TRP A 619 -13.72 8.37 -22.85
CA TRP A 619 -13.42 7.06 -23.46
C TRP A 619 -14.62 6.38 -24.12
N LEU A 620 -15.83 6.52 -23.53
CA LEU A 620 -17.05 5.90 -24.06
C LEU A 620 -17.45 6.46 -25.44
N ARG A 621 -17.23 7.77 -25.69
CA ARG A 621 -17.47 8.41 -26.99
C ARG A 621 -16.53 7.87 -28.07
N TRP A 622 -15.32 7.49 -27.67
CA TRP A 622 -14.24 7.08 -28.58
C TRP A 622 -14.16 5.57 -28.78
N LEU A 623 -14.98 4.79 -28.10
CA LEU A 623 -14.94 3.33 -28.14
C LEU A 623 -15.26 2.78 -29.54
N ALA A 624 -16.31 3.32 -30.19
CA ALA A 624 -16.69 2.93 -31.55
C ALA A 624 -15.58 3.22 -32.58
N TRP A 625 -14.90 4.36 -32.43
CA TRP A 625 -13.75 4.70 -33.28
C TRP A 625 -12.55 3.78 -33.01
N ALA A 626 -12.30 3.43 -31.75
CA ALA A 626 -11.25 2.50 -31.39
C ALA A 626 -11.49 1.09 -31.96
N GLU A 627 -12.74 0.62 -31.95
CA GLU A 627 -13.16 -0.64 -32.59
C GLU A 627 -12.97 -0.58 -34.10
N PHE A 628 -13.44 0.49 -34.75
CA PHE A 628 -13.27 0.69 -36.18
C PHE A 628 -11.78 0.67 -36.57
N PHE A 629 -10.93 1.48 -35.91
CA PHE A 629 -9.50 1.51 -36.20
C PHE A 629 -8.82 0.17 -35.94
N TYR A 630 -9.21 -0.56 -34.90
CA TYR A 630 -8.64 -1.89 -34.63
C TYR A 630 -8.94 -2.86 -35.77
N ASN A 631 -10.18 -2.89 -36.25
CA ASN A 631 -10.63 -3.82 -37.28
C ASN A 631 -10.16 -3.43 -38.69
N THR A 632 -9.92 -2.14 -38.97
CA THR A 632 -9.41 -1.68 -40.27
C THR A 632 -7.88 -1.60 -40.35
N SER A 633 -7.18 -1.68 -39.22
CA SER A 633 -5.72 -1.65 -39.18
C SER A 633 -5.09 -2.95 -39.69
N TYR A 634 -3.91 -2.82 -40.29
CA TYR A 634 -3.12 -3.97 -40.73
C TYR A 634 -2.68 -4.82 -39.52
N GLN A 635 -2.95 -6.13 -39.57
CA GLN A 635 -2.43 -7.08 -38.59
C GLN A 635 -1.35 -7.96 -39.22
N SER A 636 -0.16 -7.95 -38.63
CA SER A 636 1.02 -8.67 -39.13
C SER A 636 0.79 -10.18 -39.29
N SER A 637 0.01 -10.78 -38.41
CA SER A 637 -0.35 -12.20 -38.47
C SER A 637 -1.30 -12.55 -39.61
N LEU A 638 -2.12 -11.60 -40.06
CA LEU A 638 -3.10 -11.81 -41.14
C LEU A 638 -2.58 -11.32 -42.50
N LYS A 639 -1.52 -10.50 -42.49
CA LYS A 639 -1.02 -9.75 -43.65
C LYS A 639 -2.08 -8.88 -44.35
N CYS A 640 -3.16 -8.57 -43.65
CA CYS A 640 -4.25 -7.70 -44.07
C CYS A 640 -5.01 -7.19 -42.83
N SER A 641 -6.10 -6.46 -43.02
CA SER A 641 -6.96 -6.02 -41.91
C SER A 641 -8.01 -7.08 -41.55
N PRO A 642 -8.39 -7.21 -40.27
CA PRO A 642 -9.51 -8.06 -39.86
C PRO A 642 -10.79 -7.81 -40.67
N PHE A 643 -11.08 -6.54 -40.98
CA PHE A 643 -12.21 -6.14 -41.81
C PHE A 643 -12.20 -6.83 -43.18
N LYS A 644 -11.03 -6.90 -43.84
CA LYS A 644 -10.90 -7.56 -45.14
C LYS A 644 -11.12 -9.07 -45.05
N VAL A 645 -10.70 -9.70 -43.95
CA VAL A 645 -10.90 -11.14 -43.74
C VAL A 645 -12.39 -11.47 -43.53
N VAL A 646 -13.11 -10.65 -42.77
CA VAL A 646 -14.54 -10.87 -42.50
C VAL A 646 -15.41 -10.57 -43.72
N TYR A 647 -15.16 -9.45 -44.40
CA TYR A 647 -16.06 -8.96 -45.47
C TYR A 647 -15.56 -9.21 -46.89
N GLY A 648 -14.36 -9.78 -47.06
CA GLY A 648 -13.76 -10.06 -48.37
C GLY A 648 -13.39 -8.82 -49.19
N ARG A 649 -13.48 -7.61 -48.62
CA ARG A 649 -13.20 -6.33 -49.27
C ARG A 649 -12.42 -5.40 -48.35
N ASP A 650 -11.65 -4.49 -48.93
CA ASP A 650 -10.95 -3.47 -48.15
C ASP A 650 -11.95 -2.56 -47.41
N PRO A 651 -11.58 -2.04 -46.23
CA PRO A 651 -12.44 -1.13 -45.49
C PRO A 651 -12.72 0.13 -46.31
N PRO A 652 -13.93 0.72 -46.20
CA PRO A 652 -14.25 1.97 -46.87
C PRO A 652 -13.23 3.05 -46.50
N SER A 653 -12.69 3.74 -47.51
CA SER A 653 -11.78 4.86 -47.26
C SER A 653 -12.56 6.00 -46.61
N LEU A 654 -12.06 6.51 -45.49
CA LEU A 654 -12.57 7.75 -44.92
C LEU A 654 -12.10 8.88 -45.85
N HIS A 655 -13.03 9.52 -46.55
CA HIS A 655 -12.73 10.69 -47.38
C HIS A 655 -12.19 11.81 -46.50
N ALA A 656 -10.95 12.21 -46.75
CA ALA A 656 -10.39 13.44 -46.19
C ALA A 656 -11.20 14.61 -46.74
N TYR A 657 -11.62 15.49 -45.85
CA TYR A 657 -12.41 16.65 -46.19
C TYR A 657 -11.50 17.73 -46.80
N GLU A 658 -11.85 18.18 -48.00
CA GLU A 658 -11.18 19.34 -48.60
C GLU A 658 -11.87 20.62 -48.14
N PRO A 659 -11.13 21.60 -47.57
CA PRO A 659 -11.70 22.87 -47.15
C PRO A 659 -12.45 23.56 -48.30
N GLY A 660 -13.72 23.96 -48.07
CA GLY A 660 -14.58 24.57 -49.09
C GLY A 660 -15.60 23.65 -49.77
N GLU A 661 -15.60 22.33 -49.52
CA GLU A 661 -16.63 21.42 -50.07
C GLU A 661 -18.00 21.54 -49.37
N ALA A 662 -18.03 22.00 -48.12
CA ALA A 662 -19.26 22.02 -47.33
C ALA A 662 -19.95 23.38 -47.42
N ARG A 663 -21.23 23.39 -47.81
CA ARG A 663 -22.06 24.61 -47.87
C ARG A 663 -22.43 25.17 -46.49
N LEU A 664 -22.27 24.38 -45.43
CA LEU A 664 -22.63 24.73 -44.05
C LEU A 664 -21.37 24.85 -43.19
N PRO A 665 -21.10 26.03 -42.59
CA PRO A 665 -19.90 26.25 -41.77
C PRO A 665 -19.77 25.28 -40.58
N ALA A 666 -20.90 24.82 -40.02
CA ALA A 666 -20.88 23.85 -38.91
C ALA A 666 -20.40 22.46 -39.35
N VAL A 667 -20.70 22.05 -40.59
CA VAL A 667 -20.25 20.77 -41.16
C VAL A 667 -18.78 20.87 -41.54
N GLU A 668 -18.36 22.00 -42.12
CA GLU A 668 -16.95 22.30 -42.44
C GLU A 668 -16.08 22.20 -41.19
N GLN A 669 -16.43 22.91 -40.12
CA GLN A 669 -15.69 22.87 -38.86
C GLN A 669 -15.63 21.45 -38.27
N GLN A 670 -16.74 20.71 -38.31
CA GLN A 670 -16.79 19.35 -37.76
C GLN A 670 -15.92 18.36 -38.56
N MET A 671 -15.83 18.53 -39.88
CA MET A 671 -14.99 17.69 -40.74
C MET A 671 -13.49 18.05 -40.62
N MET A 672 -13.16 19.34 -40.52
CA MET A 672 -11.79 19.80 -40.25
C MET A 672 -11.29 19.33 -38.86
N ASP A 673 -12.12 19.47 -37.82
CA ASP A 673 -11.80 19.00 -36.46
C ASP A 673 -11.58 17.48 -36.42
N ARG A 674 -12.38 16.72 -37.19
CA ARG A 674 -12.21 15.27 -37.35
C ARG A 674 -10.86 14.94 -37.97
N ASP A 675 -10.51 15.58 -39.08
CA ASP A 675 -9.32 15.22 -39.85
C ASP A 675 -8.01 15.65 -39.15
N GLU A 676 -8.00 16.82 -38.51
CA GLU A 676 -6.88 17.25 -37.66
C GLU A 676 -6.67 16.28 -36.48
N PHE A 677 -7.77 15.80 -35.89
CA PHE A 677 -7.72 14.83 -34.81
C PHE A 677 -7.24 13.45 -35.27
N LEU A 678 -7.71 12.96 -36.42
CA LEU A 678 -7.25 11.71 -37.03
C LEU A 678 -5.74 11.75 -37.33
N ALA A 679 -5.22 12.88 -37.82
CA ALA A 679 -3.79 13.08 -38.04
C ALA A 679 -2.99 12.98 -36.73
N LYS A 680 -3.43 13.65 -35.65
CA LYS A 680 -2.78 13.58 -34.32
C LYS A 680 -2.82 12.18 -33.71
N ILE A 681 -3.87 11.41 -33.95
CA ILE A 681 -3.96 10.02 -33.48
C ILE A 681 -2.98 9.14 -34.24
N ARG A 682 -2.91 9.28 -35.57
CA ARG A 682 -2.00 8.52 -36.42
C ARG A 682 -0.56 8.65 -35.94
N ASP A 683 -0.09 9.87 -35.67
CA ASP A 683 1.27 10.11 -35.16
C ASP A 683 1.52 9.41 -33.81
N ARG A 684 0.54 9.44 -32.89
CA ARG A 684 0.64 8.78 -31.58
C ARG A 684 0.67 7.24 -31.71
N LEU A 685 -0.09 6.69 -32.65
CA LEU A 685 -0.14 5.25 -32.91
C LEU A 685 1.15 4.74 -33.57
N GLU A 686 1.70 5.50 -34.52
CA GLU A 686 2.99 5.18 -35.17
C GLU A 686 4.14 5.18 -34.15
N GLN A 687 4.19 6.16 -33.24
CA GLN A 687 5.17 6.20 -32.15
C GLN A 687 5.05 5.01 -31.19
N ALA A 688 3.83 4.62 -30.83
CA ALA A 688 3.58 3.48 -29.94
C ALA A 688 3.92 2.14 -30.61
N GLN A 689 3.67 1.99 -31.91
CA GLN A 689 4.09 0.82 -32.69
C GLN A 689 5.62 0.70 -32.77
N GLN A 690 6.33 1.81 -32.99
CA GLN A 690 7.81 1.82 -33.04
C GLN A 690 8.42 1.35 -31.71
N TYR A 691 7.86 1.80 -30.57
CA TYR A 691 8.30 1.41 -29.23
C TYR A 691 8.02 -0.06 -28.90
N ALA A 692 6.84 -0.57 -29.28
CA ALA A 692 6.46 -1.97 -29.07
C ALA A 692 7.35 -2.94 -29.87
N LYS A 693 7.68 -2.58 -31.12
CA LYS A 693 8.57 -3.34 -32.01
C LYS A 693 9.97 -3.52 -31.41
N CYS A 694 10.59 -2.44 -30.94
CA CYS A 694 11.92 -2.49 -30.28
C CYS A 694 11.97 -3.34 -28.99
N GLN A 695 10.84 -3.53 -28.30
CA GLN A 695 10.77 -4.29 -27.04
C GLN A 695 10.51 -5.80 -27.26
N TYR A 696 9.79 -6.16 -28.32
CA TYR A 696 9.41 -7.53 -28.64
C TYR A 696 10.59 -8.35 -29.16
N ASP A 697 11.38 -7.77 -30.08
CA ASP A 697 12.51 -8.44 -30.75
C ASP A 697 13.66 -8.79 -29.78
N ARG A 698 13.66 -8.23 -28.58
CA ARG A 698 14.75 -8.34 -27.60
C ARG A 698 14.57 -9.46 -26.55
N LYS A 699 13.53 -10.31 -26.61
CA LYS A 699 13.05 -11.02 -25.38
C LYS A 699 12.83 -12.54 -25.38
N HIS A 700 13.15 -13.34 -26.42
CA HIS A 700 12.85 -14.80 -26.37
C HIS A 700 14.07 -15.70 -26.64
N ARG A 701 14.06 -16.93 -26.09
CA ARG A 701 15.06 -18.01 -26.26
C ARG A 701 14.38 -19.37 -26.01
N GLU A 702 14.79 -20.40 -26.75
CA GLU A 702 14.36 -21.79 -26.63
C GLU A 702 15.06 -22.53 -25.46
N VAL A 703 14.30 -23.33 -24.70
CA VAL A 703 14.80 -24.16 -23.58
C VAL A 703 14.13 -25.53 -23.68
N THR A 704 14.92 -26.61 -23.64
CA THR A 704 14.47 -28.01 -23.68
C THR A 704 15.16 -28.83 -22.60
N PHE A 705 14.48 -29.87 -22.10
CA PHE A 705 15.00 -30.83 -21.14
C PHE A 705 14.88 -32.25 -21.70
N SER A 706 15.75 -33.16 -21.27
CA SER A 706 15.74 -34.57 -21.69
C SER A 706 15.10 -35.46 -20.62
N VAL A 707 14.41 -36.53 -21.05
CA VAL A 707 13.86 -37.56 -20.16
C VAL A 707 14.99 -38.17 -19.32
N GLY A 708 14.79 -38.26 -18.00
CA GLY A 708 15.79 -38.70 -17.02
C GLY A 708 16.59 -37.59 -16.33
N GLN A 709 16.49 -36.33 -16.77
CA GLN A 709 17.15 -35.20 -16.09
C GLN A 709 16.42 -34.79 -14.81
N TRP A 710 17.19 -34.29 -13.83
CA TRP A 710 16.66 -33.77 -12.57
C TRP A 710 16.37 -32.27 -12.68
N VAL A 711 15.20 -31.86 -12.20
CA VAL A 711 14.71 -30.48 -12.27
C VAL A 711 14.10 -30.02 -10.96
N TRP A 712 14.22 -28.72 -10.71
CA TRP A 712 13.51 -27.96 -9.69
C TRP A 712 12.15 -27.50 -10.22
N VAL A 713 11.09 -27.67 -9.44
CA VAL A 713 9.71 -27.29 -9.80
C VAL A 713 9.31 -26.02 -9.05
N ARG A 714 8.84 -25.00 -9.77
CA ARG A 714 8.33 -23.75 -9.19
C ARG A 714 6.84 -23.85 -8.84
N LEU A 715 6.48 -23.72 -7.56
CA LEU A 715 5.08 -23.66 -7.12
C LEU A 715 4.60 -22.20 -7.01
N LEU A 716 3.37 -21.91 -7.44
CA LEU A 716 2.81 -20.55 -7.48
C LEU A 716 2.23 -20.11 -6.13
N HIS A 717 2.84 -19.13 -5.49
CA HIS A 717 2.32 -18.50 -4.27
C HIS A 717 1.26 -17.40 -4.58
N ARG A 718 0.12 -17.73 -5.19
CA ARG A 718 -0.97 -16.75 -5.38
C ARG A 718 -2.03 -16.86 -4.26
N PRO A 719 -2.38 -15.77 -3.56
CA PRO A 719 -3.47 -15.78 -2.58
C PRO A 719 -4.84 -15.95 -3.28
N ILE A 720 -5.80 -16.56 -2.59
CA ILE A 720 -7.25 -16.48 -2.92
C ILE A 720 -7.75 -15.21 -2.23
N ALA A 721 -8.57 -14.41 -2.92
CA ALA A 721 -9.14 -13.17 -2.37
C ALA A 721 -10.22 -13.39 -1.29
N SER A 722 -10.62 -14.64 -1.01
CA SER A 722 -11.66 -14.98 -0.01
C SER A 722 -11.14 -15.52 1.33
N LEU A 723 -9.82 -15.60 1.52
CA LEU A 723 -9.20 -16.02 2.79
C LEU A 723 -8.31 -14.89 3.30
N ASP A 724 -8.82 -14.08 4.22
CA ASP A 724 -8.14 -12.87 4.61
C ASP A 724 -7.06 -13.10 5.69
N ASN A 725 -5.86 -12.61 5.38
CA ASN A 725 -4.78 -12.12 6.26
C ASN A 725 -4.17 -13.05 7.35
N ARG A 726 -3.17 -13.86 6.93
CA ARG A 726 -1.78 -14.05 7.47
C ARG A 726 -1.30 -15.49 7.19
N GLY A 727 -0.08 -15.82 6.77
CA GLY A 727 1.13 -15.04 6.56
C GLY A 727 1.65 -15.08 5.11
N ARG A 728 2.05 -13.90 4.63
CA ARG A 728 2.83 -13.72 3.41
C ARG A 728 4.20 -14.35 3.62
N SER A 729 4.43 -15.57 3.12
CA SER A 729 5.79 -16.07 3.04
C SER A 729 6.44 -15.58 1.74
N LYS A 730 6.78 -14.28 1.66
CA LYS A 730 7.75 -13.79 0.65
C LYS A 730 9.13 -14.44 0.84
N LEU A 731 9.34 -15.14 1.94
CA LEU A 731 10.59 -15.75 2.41
C LEU A 731 10.63 -17.28 2.27
N GLY A 732 9.57 -17.91 1.73
CA GLY A 732 9.57 -19.35 1.46
C GLY A 732 10.42 -19.71 0.23
N PRO A 733 10.96 -20.94 0.16
CA PRO A 733 11.68 -21.41 -1.02
C PRO A 733 10.76 -21.36 -2.25
N ARG A 734 11.25 -20.81 -3.36
CA ARG A 734 10.45 -20.60 -4.59
C ARG A 734 10.38 -21.85 -5.47
N TYR A 735 11.35 -22.74 -5.32
CA TYR A 735 11.50 -23.97 -6.07
C TYR A 735 11.58 -25.16 -5.12
N PHE A 736 10.93 -26.27 -5.48
CA PHE A 736 10.82 -27.51 -4.72
C PHE A 736 11.37 -28.68 -5.56
N GLY A 737 11.94 -29.69 -4.91
CA GLY A 737 12.62 -30.81 -5.60
C GLY A 737 14.02 -31.07 -5.04
N PRO A 738 14.91 -31.73 -5.79
CA PRO A 738 14.83 -32.03 -7.23
C PRO A 738 13.93 -33.24 -7.55
N TYR A 739 13.30 -33.24 -8.72
CA TYR A 739 12.46 -34.34 -9.26
C TYR A 739 12.95 -34.78 -10.64
N LYS A 740 12.74 -36.05 -10.99
CA LYS A 740 13.19 -36.62 -12.27
C LYS A 740 12.13 -36.44 -13.36
N ILE A 741 12.54 -36.06 -14.57
CA ILE A 741 11.63 -36.03 -15.73
C ILE A 741 11.38 -37.47 -16.18
N ILE A 742 10.11 -37.89 -16.17
CA ILE A 742 9.67 -39.23 -16.61
C ILE A 742 9.37 -39.23 -18.11
N GLU A 743 8.74 -38.17 -18.60
CA GLU A 743 8.21 -38.14 -19.96
C GLU A 743 8.13 -36.70 -20.46
N GLN A 744 8.29 -36.50 -21.77
CA GLN A 744 8.04 -35.23 -22.43
C GLN A 744 6.63 -35.28 -23.07
N ILE A 745 5.73 -34.40 -22.62
CA ILE A 745 4.34 -34.32 -23.08
C ILE A 745 4.23 -33.08 -23.98
N GLY A 746 4.47 -33.28 -25.28
CA GLY A 746 4.57 -32.18 -26.25
C GLY A 746 5.89 -31.40 -26.16
N GLU A 747 6.01 -30.32 -26.93
CA GLU A 747 7.29 -29.58 -27.05
C GLU A 747 7.68 -28.78 -25.80
N VAL A 748 6.71 -28.38 -24.97
CA VAL A 748 6.93 -27.43 -23.85
C VAL A 748 6.41 -27.91 -22.50
N ALA A 749 5.93 -29.15 -22.38
CA ALA A 749 5.50 -29.70 -21.10
C ALA A 749 6.20 -31.04 -20.81
N TYR A 750 6.53 -31.25 -19.55
CA TYR A 750 7.27 -32.42 -19.06
C TYR A 750 6.56 -33.00 -17.85
N ARG A 751 6.43 -34.33 -17.83
CA ARG A 751 5.96 -35.10 -16.69
C ARG A 751 7.12 -35.36 -15.74
N VAL A 752 6.94 -35.07 -14.46
CA VAL A 752 7.97 -35.24 -13.42
C VAL A 752 7.53 -36.26 -12.36
N ASP A 753 8.51 -36.97 -11.81
CA ASP A 753 8.34 -38.03 -10.82
C ASP A 753 8.02 -37.44 -9.44
N LEU A 754 6.73 -37.32 -9.13
CA LEU A 754 6.22 -36.83 -7.86
C LEU A 754 5.87 -37.99 -6.90
N PRO A 755 6.00 -37.81 -5.57
CA PRO A 755 5.58 -38.82 -4.59
C PRO A 755 4.08 -39.16 -4.74
N THR A 756 3.72 -40.44 -4.58
CA THR A 756 2.34 -40.95 -4.72
C THR A 756 1.30 -40.29 -3.80
N GLN A 757 1.76 -39.61 -2.74
CA GLN A 757 0.90 -38.84 -1.81
C GLN A 757 0.60 -37.42 -2.30
N ALA A 758 1.20 -36.95 -3.40
CA ALA A 758 0.99 -35.62 -3.94
C ALA A 758 -0.31 -35.54 -4.75
N ARG A 759 -1.31 -34.77 -4.28
CA ARG A 759 -2.53 -34.43 -5.04
C ARG A 759 -2.28 -33.34 -6.10
N LEU A 760 -1.18 -33.44 -6.85
CA LEU A 760 -0.76 -32.47 -7.88
C LEU A 760 -0.73 -33.16 -9.25
N HIS A 761 -1.12 -32.45 -10.31
CA HIS A 761 -0.88 -32.94 -11.66
C HIS A 761 0.64 -33.02 -11.92
N ASP A 762 1.08 -34.14 -12.45
CA ASP A 762 2.48 -34.51 -12.68
C ASP A 762 3.11 -33.83 -13.90
N VAL A 763 2.33 -33.07 -14.67
CA VAL A 763 2.75 -32.39 -15.91
C VAL A 763 3.00 -30.89 -15.67
N PHE A 764 4.22 -30.44 -15.95
CA PHE A 764 4.63 -29.05 -15.79
C PHE A 764 5.14 -28.44 -17.09
N HIS A 765 4.80 -27.18 -17.32
CA HIS A 765 5.37 -26.42 -18.43
C HIS A 765 6.85 -26.10 -18.20
N VAL A 766 7.63 -26.07 -19.28
CA VAL A 766 9.08 -25.82 -19.30
C VAL A 766 9.48 -24.53 -18.58
N SER A 767 8.60 -23.52 -18.56
CA SER A 767 8.82 -22.24 -17.85
C SER A 767 8.82 -22.35 -16.32
N LEU A 768 8.24 -23.42 -15.77
CA LEU A 768 8.14 -23.69 -14.33
C LEU A 768 9.24 -24.64 -13.85
N LEU A 769 10.07 -25.14 -14.76
CA LEU A 769 11.16 -26.07 -14.51
C LEU A 769 12.50 -25.34 -14.58
N LYS A 770 13.43 -25.75 -13.71
CA LYS A 770 14.81 -25.27 -13.70
C LYS A 770 15.74 -26.48 -13.54
N GLN A 771 16.81 -26.57 -14.33
CA GLN A 771 17.74 -27.69 -14.25
C GLN A 771 18.38 -27.79 -12.86
N PHE A 772 18.45 -28.99 -12.28
CA PHE A 772 19.21 -29.27 -11.06
C PHE A 772 20.69 -29.50 -11.42
N HIS A 773 21.60 -28.87 -10.68
CA HIS A 773 23.04 -29.08 -10.81
C HIS A 773 23.60 -29.58 -9.47
N GLY A 774 24.02 -30.85 -9.41
CA GLY A 774 24.55 -31.49 -8.20
C GLY A 774 24.39 -33.02 -8.23
N THR A 775 24.75 -33.69 -7.13
CA THR A 775 24.55 -35.14 -6.94
C THR A 775 23.06 -35.44 -6.72
N PRO A 776 22.44 -36.36 -7.49
CA PRO A 776 21.02 -36.67 -7.35
C PRO A 776 20.70 -37.38 -6.02
N PRO A 777 19.56 -37.08 -5.37
CA PRO A 777 19.11 -37.82 -4.19
C PRO A 777 18.56 -39.21 -4.56
N GLU A 778 18.74 -40.20 -3.67
CA GLU A 778 18.26 -41.58 -3.86
C GLU A 778 16.72 -41.72 -3.87
N ALA A 779 15.99 -40.74 -3.30
CA ALA A 779 14.52 -40.72 -3.29
C ALA A 779 13.97 -39.29 -3.44
N PRO A 780 12.78 -39.09 -4.06
CA PRO A 780 12.17 -37.78 -4.22
C PRO A 780 11.76 -37.18 -2.86
N PRO A 781 12.07 -35.90 -2.58
CA PRO A 781 11.71 -35.25 -1.31
C PRO A 781 10.19 -35.06 -1.19
N THR A 782 9.67 -35.23 0.03
CA THR A 782 8.24 -35.13 0.33
C THR A 782 7.70 -33.71 0.12
N LEU A 783 6.62 -33.60 -0.67
CA LEU A 783 5.89 -32.36 -0.83
C LEU A 783 5.02 -32.10 0.41
N PRO A 784 4.87 -30.85 0.87
CA PRO A 784 3.81 -30.52 1.82
C PRO A 784 2.44 -30.81 1.16
N PRO A 785 1.37 -31.12 1.93
CA PRO A 785 0.06 -31.38 1.36
C PRO A 785 -0.41 -30.16 0.57
N ILE A 786 -0.81 -30.35 -0.68
CA ILE A 786 -1.16 -29.26 -1.61
C ILE A 786 -2.57 -29.49 -2.16
N HIS A 787 -3.41 -28.44 -2.17
CA HIS A 787 -4.74 -28.46 -2.80
C HIS A 787 -4.83 -27.38 -3.87
N HIS A 788 -5.14 -27.74 -5.13
CA HIS A 788 -5.15 -26.84 -6.29
C HIS A 788 -3.90 -25.95 -6.43
N GLY A 789 -2.71 -26.53 -6.24
CA GLY A 789 -1.43 -25.81 -6.37
C GLY A 789 -1.06 -24.89 -5.19
N ARG A 790 -1.76 -24.99 -4.06
CA ARG A 790 -1.50 -24.23 -2.82
C ARG A 790 -1.05 -25.16 -1.69
N VAL A 791 -0.04 -24.75 -0.95
CA VAL A 791 0.42 -25.47 0.25
C VAL A 791 -0.68 -25.40 1.32
N CYS A 792 -1.28 -26.53 1.64
CA CYS A 792 -2.21 -26.72 2.74
C CYS A 792 -1.44 -27.10 4.01
N LEU A 793 -1.78 -26.44 5.10
CA LEU A 793 -1.22 -26.76 6.42
C LEU A 793 -1.89 -28.03 6.96
N SER A 794 -1.17 -28.89 7.68
CA SER A 794 -1.79 -30.07 8.32
C SER A 794 -2.26 -29.71 9.74
N PRO A 795 -3.52 -29.93 10.13
CA PRO A 795 -3.99 -29.67 11.48
C PRO A 795 -3.37 -30.66 12.47
N LYS A 796 -2.92 -30.16 13.63
CA LYS A 796 -2.43 -30.94 14.77
C LYS A 796 -3.53 -31.15 15.81
N ARG A 797 -4.25 -30.08 16.18
CA ARG A 797 -5.37 -30.13 17.13
C ARG A 797 -6.35 -28.99 16.89
N VAL A 798 -7.64 -29.20 17.11
CA VAL A 798 -8.63 -28.12 17.16
C VAL A 798 -8.87 -27.75 18.62
N LEU A 799 -8.75 -26.47 18.95
CA LEU A 799 -8.74 -25.99 20.33
C LEU A 799 -10.09 -25.45 20.80
N LYS A 800 -10.83 -24.72 19.94
CA LYS A 800 -12.10 -24.06 20.29
C LYS A 800 -13.00 -23.89 19.06
N GLY A 801 -14.32 -23.90 19.25
CA GLY A 801 -15.30 -23.45 18.26
C GLY A 801 -15.89 -22.09 18.63
N ARG A 802 -16.29 -21.27 17.65
CA ARG A 802 -17.07 -20.04 17.86
C ARG A 802 -18.05 -19.79 16.72
N LEU A 803 -19.15 -19.11 16.99
CA LEU A 803 -20.05 -18.60 15.96
C LEU A 803 -19.66 -17.15 15.62
N ALA A 804 -19.11 -16.92 14.43
CA ALA A 804 -18.71 -15.60 13.95
C ALA A 804 -19.45 -15.26 12.65
N ARG A 805 -20.22 -14.16 12.66
CA ARG A 805 -20.97 -13.66 11.48
C ARG A 805 -21.91 -14.68 10.84
N GLY A 806 -22.52 -15.55 11.65
CA GLY A 806 -23.46 -16.58 11.19
C GLY A 806 -22.81 -17.84 10.63
N ARG A 807 -21.48 -17.98 10.72
CA ARG A 807 -20.75 -19.22 10.37
C ARG A 807 -19.99 -19.74 11.59
N TYR A 808 -19.92 -21.05 11.72
CA TYR A 808 -19.13 -21.69 12.76
C TYR A 808 -17.66 -21.68 12.31
N GLU A 809 -16.77 -21.20 13.17
CA GLU A 809 -15.32 -21.23 12.98
C GLU A 809 -14.68 -22.09 14.06
N VAL A 810 -13.61 -22.79 13.72
CA VAL A 810 -12.78 -23.60 14.62
C VAL A 810 -11.36 -23.05 14.68
N LEU A 811 -10.80 -22.98 15.90
CA LEU A 811 -9.42 -22.56 16.14
C LEU A 811 -8.49 -23.76 16.00
N VAL A 812 -7.67 -23.77 14.96
CA VAL A 812 -6.80 -24.90 14.61
C VAL A 812 -5.36 -24.62 15.00
N HIS A 813 -4.73 -25.55 15.71
CA HIS A 813 -3.28 -25.63 15.90
C HIS A 813 -2.68 -26.47 14.78
N TRP A 814 -1.70 -25.93 14.05
CA TRP A 814 -1.08 -26.58 12.89
C TRP A 814 0.16 -27.40 13.26
N LYS A 815 0.34 -28.52 12.56
CA LYS A 815 1.51 -29.41 12.70
C LYS A 815 2.75 -28.66 12.21
N ASN A 816 3.85 -28.77 12.96
CA ASN A 816 5.12 -28.05 12.73
C ASN A 816 5.08 -26.53 13.01
N PHE A 817 4.03 -26.02 13.67
CA PHE A 817 3.96 -24.62 14.12
C PHE A 817 3.80 -24.55 15.65
N PRO A 818 4.34 -23.50 16.31
CA PRO A 818 4.15 -23.29 17.75
C PRO A 818 2.67 -23.01 18.07
N ALA A 819 2.25 -23.27 19.31
CA ALA A 819 0.86 -23.11 19.75
C ALA A 819 0.32 -21.66 19.62
N THR A 820 1.23 -20.68 19.51
CA THR A 820 0.93 -19.26 19.25
C THR A 820 0.41 -19.00 17.83
N ASP A 821 0.68 -19.90 16.88
CA ASP A 821 0.30 -19.78 15.46
C ASP A 821 -1.03 -20.50 15.16
N THR A 822 -1.94 -20.52 16.13
CA THR A 822 -3.30 -21.03 15.93
C THR A 822 -4.14 -20.06 15.12
N SER A 823 -4.98 -20.57 14.21
CA SER A 823 -5.83 -19.74 13.35
C SER A 823 -7.28 -20.21 13.32
N TRP A 824 -8.22 -19.26 13.24
CA TRP A 824 -9.63 -19.55 13.05
C TRP A 824 -9.88 -19.92 11.58
N VAL A 825 -10.54 -21.06 11.37
CA VAL A 825 -10.92 -21.59 10.04
C VAL A 825 -12.41 -21.84 10.07
N ASP A 826 -13.10 -21.55 8.97
CA ASP A 826 -14.52 -21.89 8.81
C ASP A 826 -14.73 -23.40 8.96
N LEU A 827 -15.75 -23.81 9.73
CA LEU A 827 -16.00 -25.20 10.08
C LEU A 827 -16.40 -26.04 8.86
N GLU A 828 -17.18 -25.48 7.94
CA GLU A 828 -17.60 -26.19 6.72
C GLU A 828 -16.41 -26.36 5.77
N GLU A 829 -15.61 -25.31 5.61
CA GLU A 829 -14.36 -25.37 4.83
C GLU A 829 -13.34 -26.34 5.46
N PHE A 830 -13.20 -26.33 6.79
CA PHE A 830 -12.32 -27.23 7.52
C PHE A 830 -12.73 -28.70 7.38
N ARG A 831 -14.03 -29.02 7.49
CA ARG A 831 -14.56 -30.37 7.28
C ARG A 831 -14.37 -30.84 5.84
N HIS A 832 -14.51 -29.95 4.87
CA HIS A 832 -14.28 -30.27 3.47
C HIS A 832 -12.79 -30.52 3.16
N LEU A 833 -11.89 -29.74 3.77
CA LEU A 833 -10.43 -29.85 3.55
C LEU A 833 -9.79 -30.99 4.35
N TYR A 834 -10.33 -31.34 5.52
CA TYR A 834 -9.80 -32.36 6.44
C TYR A 834 -10.89 -33.34 6.91
N PRO A 835 -11.49 -34.11 5.99
CA PRO A 835 -12.63 -34.99 6.29
C PRO A 835 -12.28 -36.12 7.28
N GLU A 836 -11.02 -36.50 7.39
CA GLU A 836 -10.53 -37.55 8.30
C GLU A 836 -10.19 -37.02 9.71
N PHE A 837 -10.24 -35.70 9.93
CA PHE A 837 -9.90 -35.11 11.23
C PHE A 837 -11.14 -35.08 12.14
N GLN A 838 -11.16 -35.93 13.16
CA GLN A 838 -12.27 -36.03 14.11
C GLN A 838 -12.29 -34.83 15.06
N LEU A 839 -13.39 -34.08 15.05
CA LEU A 839 -13.61 -32.94 15.94
C LEU A 839 -14.09 -33.47 17.30
N GLU A 840 -13.45 -33.05 18.40
CA GLU A 840 -13.88 -33.39 19.77
C GLU A 840 -15.29 -32.82 20.04
N ASP A 841 -16.19 -33.61 20.64
CA ASP A 841 -17.62 -33.26 20.84
C ASP A 841 -17.83 -32.02 21.74
N GLU A 842 -16.83 -31.66 22.54
CA GLU A 842 -16.88 -30.53 23.49
C GLU A 842 -16.61 -29.15 22.84
N LEU A 843 -16.31 -29.09 21.54
CA LEU A 843 -15.92 -27.85 20.85
C LEU A 843 -17.04 -26.80 20.70
N LEU A 844 -18.30 -27.22 20.84
CA LEU A 844 -19.50 -26.39 20.64
C LEU A 844 -20.49 -26.46 21.83
N LEU A 845 -19.98 -26.56 23.06
CA LEU A 845 -20.82 -26.53 24.27
C LEU A 845 -21.64 -25.23 24.32
N GLN A 846 -22.95 -25.38 24.04
CA GLN A 846 -23.95 -24.34 24.15
C GLN A 846 -24.12 -23.93 25.61
N GLY A 847 -23.81 -22.67 25.92
CA GLY A 847 -24.43 -22.00 27.07
C GLY A 847 -25.91 -21.78 26.75
N GLY A 848 -26.76 -22.70 27.20
CA GLY A 848 -28.20 -22.65 26.98
C GLY A 848 -28.88 -21.46 27.64
N ARG A 849 -30.02 -21.04 27.05
CA ARG A 849 -31.27 -20.75 27.76
C ARG A 849 -32.44 -20.60 26.77
N ASP A 850 -33.39 -21.51 26.93
CA ASP A 850 -34.82 -21.52 26.63
C ASP A 850 -35.33 -20.77 25.40
N VAL A 851 -35.61 -21.57 24.37
CA VAL A 851 -36.46 -21.17 23.26
C VAL A 851 -37.73 -22.02 23.29
N MET A 852 -38.79 -21.50 23.92
CA MET A 852 -40.16 -21.85 23.56
C MET A 852 -40.49 -21.17 22.23
N THR A 853 -40.05 -21.76 21.11
CA THR A 853 -40.50 -21.38 19.76
C THR A 853 -41.58 -22.31 19.29
N GLY A 854 -42.80 -21.81 19.20
CA GLY A 854 -43.94 -22.57 18.66
C GLY A 854 -45.25 -21.81 18.45
N ILE A 855 -45.33 -20.51 18.79
CA ILE A 855 -46.59 -19.74 18.60
C ILE A 855 -46.36 -18.66 17.54
N LYS A 856 -47.01 -18.83 16.38
CA LYS A 856 -47.18 -17.77 15.38
C LYS A 856 -48.17 -16.75 15.93
N TYR A 857 -47.69 -15.57 16.32
CA TYR A 857 -48.56 -14.43 16.62
C TYR A 857 -48.96 -13.71 15.33
N PHE A 858 -50.25 -13.66 15.05
CA PHE A 858 -50.81 -12.76 14.06
C PHE A 858 -51.08 -11.39 14.70
N ARG A 859 -50.69 -10.34 13.98
CA ARG A 859 -50.83 -8.93 14.36
C ARG A 859 -52.31 -8.60 14.57
N ARG A 860 -52.73 -8.34 15.81
CA ARG A 860 -54.06 -7.79 16.11
C ARG A 860 -54.08 -6.34 15.66
N LYS A 861 -54.66 -6.07 14.48
CA LYS A 861 -54.98 -4.71 14.05
C LYS A 861 -56.01 -4.13 15.02
N GLU A 862 -55.72 -2.94 15.54
CA GLU A 862 -56.68 -2.10 16.25
C GLU A 862 -57.93 -1.91 15.40
N ARG A 863 -59.07 -2.18 16.03
CA ARG A 863 -60.40 -1.89 15.52
C ARG A 863 -60.96 -0.82 16.46
N GLN A 864 -60.70 0.45 16.15
CA GLN A 864 -61.53 1.58 16.57
C GLN A 864 -61.19 2.81 15.73
N GLN A 865 -62.02 3.05 14.72
CA GLN A 865 -62.57 4.35 14.26
C GLN A 865 -62.96 4.26 12.79
N GLY A 866 -64.24 4.52 12.50
CA GLY A 866 -64.78 4.57 11.14
C GLY A 866 -66.18 3.99 10.99
N LEU A 867 -67.15 4.56 11.71
CA LEU A 867 -68.55 4.56 11.28
C LEU A 867 -68.65 5.42 10.01
N LEU A 868 -69.23 4.90 8.93
CA LEU A 868 -70.36 5.48 8.18
C LEU A 868 -70.52 4.84 6.78
N SER A 869 -71.81 4.76 6.40
CA SER A 869 -72.43 4.58 5.07
C SER A 869 -72.43 3.22 4.35
N ASP A 870 -73.68 2.73 4.21
CA ASP A 870 -74.33 2.23 2.99
C ASP A 870 -74.34 0.75 2.64
N ASP A 871 -75.43 0.12 3.08
CA ASP A 871 -76.50 -0.47 2.26
C ASP A 871 -76.18 -1.35 1.03
N SER A 872 -76.85 -2.51 1.08
CA SER A 872 -77.59 -3.19 0.00
C SER A 872 -76.94 -4.37 -0.76
N GLN A 873 -77.68 -5.50 -0.70
CA GLN A 873 -77.84 -6.58 -1.71
C GLN A 873 -76.65 -7.49 -2.03
N ALA A 874 -76.77 -8.80 -2.33
CA ALA A 874 -77.82 -9.81 -2.28
C ALA A 874 -77.19 -11.18 -2.61
N LYS A 875 -77.74 -12.25 -2.01
CA LYS A 875 -77.96 -13.62 -2.54
C LYS A 875 -76.87 -14.41 -3.33
N GLY A 876 -76.72 -15.68 -2.91
CA GLY A 876 -76.48 -16.86 -3.79
C GLY A 876 -75.35 -17.79 -3.29
N VAL A 877 -75.58 -18.86 -2.52
CA VAL A 877 -76.20 -20.18 -2.82
C VAL A 877 -75.33 -21.14 -3.64
N ARG A 878 -75.24 -22.39 -3.11
CA ARG A 878 -74.74 -23.70 -3.63
C ARG A 878 -73.26 -24.03 -3.36
N SER A 879 -72.89 -24.97 -2.49
CA SER A 879 -73.25 -26.39 -2.23
C SER A 879 -72.36 -27.38 -2.99
N GLY A 880 -71.75 -28.30 -2.23
CA GLY A 880 -70.96 -29.44 -2.68
C GLY A 880 -70.18 -29.97 -1.50
#